data_AF-A0A143X3Z2-F1
#
_entry.id   AF-A0A143X3Z2-F1
#
_cell.length_a   1.000
_cell.length_b   1.000
_cell.length_c   1.000
_cell.angle_alpha   90.00
_cell.angle_beta   90.00
_cell.angle_gamma   90.00
#
_symmetry.space_group_name_H-M   'P 1'
#
loop_
_entity.id
_entity.type
_entity.pdbx_description
1 polymer ?
#
loop_
_entity_poly.entity_id
_entity_poly.type
_entity_poly.pdbx_seq_one_letter_code
_entity_poly.pdbx_strand_id
1 'polypeptide(L)'
;MSRAFKIKAVVLAAFAVASVVLMGVILSSMQDKLSVDDCTSDIRYEMESLPGLLAAADEETAQNTETFDAVYQSKAESVAFMANNNVGFAATDAKMAEYRDLLGVGNVMVVDRAGTVVARAQDTRADFSYERYNQLRTVFDTGEPSEAVEVEFDDGATRLRYYAARIDDSLMVVIEQDPAELYQLVEETGSLSSVLGNVSVGQGGYVFAVSSRDYLVAYHPDEALVGADALDLGIDVADLEDGAFSWMTVNGESLYCGVSKIDDTYYLSVVPESELASSRNLTVGVILFVFFSVLAVVILYGLFVMREDEKRGHNPEDYANLGPVRFNKPVGRKAIVLSFVGFLAVLVATFYMQTLFSLSTVSVNAQERAATIEEGMARTNEQAAALTEQYNERYLSKAEVASYVLDRNAELKDKDKLQELADVLQVQYLYVFDGEGVLESTNSSYTNFVLSEDPAEQSYEFRKLLQGVDFVIQEPQPDEVSGDLRQYIGVTLHDAQGNADGFVQLGIRPQRLATLLESVQIDSILDGVKIGAEGFAFAVDKTAGTFAYHPNAELVGRAATSYGMTDAQLKNGYSDYLTVDGKTYYASSFETDDYYVYVAQPEGELMTERVPLTVATGVSGLVCQIIVFLLVAFEVRPRGRAVADAAAVGGASGDGEGKRVVDVTMPDGRTAKTESAASRWIYRSLGWGDKTAEQRVLTVIKVLVSIFALAVCVAVLFKDAVFPPDSVFAHILGGNWERGLNVFAITACLMIACVVMVITMLVQQLLRLLASVFGARGETMCRLFSSFIKYVSIIGMVYYCLMVIGIDTTTLLASAGILSIAISFGAKDLVGDLISGLFIIFEGDFRVGDIIQVGGRTGTVVEIGVRTTKINDGSGNIIILRNSEVSDVVNMTKELSYATCEVGIEYGESLERVENILEKEFPNIRRRLPAIEDGPFYKGIVALADNSVNIRIVAQCLEKNRGQLERDLRREMKLIFDEYDISIPFPQVVVNQPKEFLEATLAEQMRADRFNAQQKEASRDIGNEEEDER
;
A
#
# COMPACT_ATOMS: atom_id res chain seq x y z
N MET A 1 0.63 25.40 50.11
CA MET A 1 -0.14 24.14 50.08
C MET A 1 -0.34 23.68 51.50
N SER A 2 -1.58 23.58 51.96
CA SER A 2 -1.88 22.98 53.26
C SER A 2 -1.41 21.52 53.34
N ARG A 3 -1.20 21.05 54.57
CA ARG A 3 -0.91 19.63 54.86
C ARG A 3 -2.05 18.72 54.40
N ALA A 4 -3.30 19.21 54.49
CA ALA A 4 -4.49 18.51 54.03
C ALA A 4 -4.50 18.29 52.50
N PHE A 5 -4.13 19.31 51.72
CA PHE A 5 -4.01 19.18 50.26
C PHE A 5 -2.95 18.14 49.85
N LYS A 6 -1.76 18.17 50.47
CA LYS A 6 -0.69 17.19 50.18
C LYS A 6 -1.12 15.75 50.46
N ILE A 7 -1.80 15.52 51.58
CA ILE A 7 -2.29 14.19 51.95
C ILE A 7 -3.34 13.71 50.93
N LYS A 8 -4.32 14.55 50.58
CA LYS A 8 -5.33 14.20 49.56
C LYS A 8 -4.72 13.89 48.19
N ALA A 9 -3.70 14.65 47.77
CA ALA A 9 -3.00 14.38 46.52
C ALA A 9 -2.29 13.01 46.51
N VAL A 10 -1.64 12.63 47.63
CA VAL A 10 -1.01 11.31 47.78
C VAL A 10 -2.06 10.19 47.77
N VAL A 11 -3.20 10.39 48.46
CA VAL A 11 -4.30 9.41 48.49
C VAL A 11 -4.90 9.20 47.10
N LEU A 12 -5.15 10.28 46.35
CA LEU A 12 -5.65 10.19 44.97
C LEU A 12 -4.67 9.49 44.03
N ALA A 13 -3.36 9.76 44.16
CA ALA A 13 -2.34 9.09 43.36
C ALA A 13 -2.23 7.59 43.70
N ALA A 14 -2.24 7.23 44.99
CA ALA A 14 -2.23 5.83 45.43
C ALA A 14 -3.49 5.08 44.96
N PHE A 15 -4.66 5.73 45.02
CA PHE A 15 -5.91 5.17 44.50
C PHE A 15 -5.82 4.90 43.00
N ALA A 16 -5.28 5.84 42.20
CA ALA A 16 -5.11 5.65 40.77
C ALA A 16 -4.28 4.40 40.43
N VAL A 17 -3.15 4.21 41.13
CA VAL A 17 -2.30 3.02 40.94
C VAL A 17 -3.03 1.73 41.33
N ALA A 18 -3.70 1.73 42.48
CA ALA A 18 -4.47 0.57 42.95
C ALA A 18 -5.62 0.20 41.99
N SER A 19 -6.32 1.20 41.44
CA SER A 19 -7.39 1.00 40.46
C SER A 19 -6.88 0.38 39.15
N VAL A 20 -5.71 0.79 38.66
CA VAL A 20 -5.09 0.22 37.45
C VAL A 20 -4.69 -1.23 37.67
N VAL A 21 -4.06 -1.54 38.81
CA VAL A 21 -3.66 -2.93 39.13
C VAL A 21 -4.88 -3.84 39.26
N LEU A 22 -5.91 -3.41 39.98
CA LEU A 22 -7.15 -4.18 40.13
C LEU A 22 -7.83 -4.44 38.78
N MET A 23 -7.95 -3.40 37.95
CA MET A 23 -8.51 -3.53 36.60
C MET A 23 -7.68 -4.50 35.75
N GLY A 24 -6.35 -4.45 35.85
CA GLY A 24 -5.46 -5.31 35.06
C GLY A 24 -5.62 -6.79 35.39
N VAL A 25 -5.75 -7.13 36.68
CA VAL A 25 -6.01 -8.51 37.13
C VAL A 25 -7.37 -9.01 36.63
N ILE A 26 -8.42 -8.18 36.71
CA ILE A 26 -9.76 -8.55 36.24
C ILE A 26 -9.75 -8.80 34.73
N LEU A 27 -9.17 -7.88 33.95
CA LEU A 27 -9.12 -7.99 32.50
C LEU A 27 -8.29 -9.19 32.04
N SER A 28 -7.10 -9.38 32.61
CA SER A 28 -6.25 -10.53 32.28
C SER A 28 -6.97 -11.84 32.54
N SER A 29 -7.55 -12.02 33.73
CA SER A 29 -8.24 -13.27 34.07
C SER A 29 -9.48 -13.55 33.22
N MET A 30 -10.20 -12.52 32.77
CA MET A 30 -11.34 -12.69 31.88
C MET A 30 -10.90 -13.03 30.46
N GLN A 31 -9.86 -12.37 29.95
CA GLN A 31 -9.34 -12.68 28.62
C GLN A 31 -8.66 -14.05 28.55
N ASP A 32 -8.01 -14.50 29.62
CA ASP A 32 -7.43 -15.85 29.71
C ASP A 32 -8.48 -16.92 29.47
N LYS A 33 -9.64 -16.80 30.12
CA LYS A 33 -10.72 -17.78 29.98
C LYS A 33 -11.30 -17.80 28.58
N LEU A 34 -11.62 -16.61 28.04
CA LEU A 34 -12.18 -16.49 26.69
C LEU A 34 -11.24 -17.10 25.65
N SER A 35 -9.95 -16.72 25.68
CA SER A 35 -8.97 -17.20 24.70
C SER A 35 -8.76 -18.72 24.75
N VAL A 36 -8.81 -19.32 25.94
CA VAL A 36 -8.69 -20.78 26.11
C VAL A 36 -9.97 -21.50 25.67
N ASP A 37 -11.14 -20.95 25.98
CA ASP A 37 -12.43 -21.53 25.58
C ASP A 37 -12.59 -21.56 24.05
N ASP A 38 -12.14 -20.49 23.37
CA ASP A 38 -12.13 -20.41 21.89
C ASP A 38 -11.17 -21.45 21.30
N CYS A 39 -9.92 -21.48 21.77
CA CYS A 39 -8.89 -22.44 21.33
C CYS A 39 -9.30 -23.90 21.56
N THR A 40 -9.97 -24.19 22.68
CA THR A 40 -10.54 -25.52 22.98
C THR A 40 -11.55 -25.95 21.92
N SER A 41 -12.35 -25.01 21.41
CA SER A 41 -13.39 -25.29 20.42
C SER A 41 -12.77 -25.59 19.06
N ASP A 42 -11.75 -24.82 18.65
CA ASP A 42 -11.00 -25.05 17.41
C ASP A 42 -10.26 -26.40 17.43
N ILE A 43 -9.53 -26.68 18.52
CA ILE A 43 -8.81 -27.95 18.70
C ILE A 43 -9.78 -29.14 18.65
N ARG A 44 -10.95 -29.04 19.30
CA ARG A 44 -11.93 -30.13 19.32
C ARG A 44 -12.43 -30.48 17.92
N TYR A 45 -12.66 -29.49 17.08
CA TYR A 45 -13.12 -29.71 15.71
C TYR A 45 -12.07 -30.48 14.89
N GLU A 46 -10.82 -30.03 14.93
CA GLU A 46 -9.74 -30.72 14.22
C GLU A 46 -9.59 -32.17 14.71
N MET A 47 -9.65 -32.39 16.02
CA MET A 47 -9.66 -33.73 16.63
C MET A 47 -10.81 -34.63 16.15
N GLU A 48 -12.01 -34.08 15.94
CA GLU A 48 -13.17 -34.83 15.43
C GLU A 48 -13.03 -35.20 13.94
N SER A 49 -12.27 -34.43 13.16
CA SER A 49 -12.04 -34.66 11.73
C SER A 49 -10.90 -35.65 11.43
N LEU A 50 -9.89 -35.73 12.29
CA LEU A 50 -8.67 -36.53 12.11
C LEU A 50 -8.91 -38.01 11.74
N PRO A 51 -9.84 -38.75 12.40
CA PRO A 51 -10.08 -40.16 12.05
C PRO A 51 -10.54 -40.36 10.60
N GLY A 52 -11.35 -39.43 10.08
CA GLY A 52 -11.82 -39.47 8.69
C GLY A 52 -10.70 -39.20 7.70
N LEU A 53 -9.83 -38.22 8.00
CA LEU A 53 -8.68 -37.88 7.15
C LEU A 53 -7.66 -39.03 7.07
N LEU A 54 -7.34 -39.65 8.21
CA LEU A 54 -6.42 -40.79 8.26
C LEU A 54 -6.98 -42.01 7.52
N ALA A 55 -8.26 -42.34 7.71
CA ALA A 55 -8.90 -43.45 7.02
C ALA A 55 -8.94 -43.25 5.49
N ALA A 56 -9.21 -42.02 5.04
CA ALA A 56 -9.20 -41.69 3.62
C ALA A 56 -7.80 -41.83 3.00
N ALA A 57 -6.75 -41.39 3.70
CA ALA A 57 -5.36 -41.53 3.27
C ALA A 57 -4.91 -43.00 3.18
N ASP A 58 -5.32 -43.83 4.16
CA ASP A 58 -5.04 -45.28 4.15
C ASP A 58 -5.76 -45.98 2.97
N GLU A 59 -7.02 -45.64 2.73
CA GLU A 59 -7.80 -46.17 1.59
C GLU A 59 -7.18 -45.75 0.26
N GLU A 60 -6.78 -44.48 0.12
CA GLU A 60 -6.12 -43.96 -1.07
C GLU A 60 -4.78 -44.66 -1.34
N THR A 61 -4.00 -44.91 -0.29
CA THR A 61 -2.72 -45.64 -0.36
C THR A 61 -2.90 -47.09 -0.82
N ALA A 62 -3.87 -47.79 -0.23
CA ALA A 62 -4.21 -49.16 -0.61
C ALA A 62 -4.67 -49.21 -2.08
N GLN A 63 -5.53 -48.28 -2.48
CA GLN A 63 -6.05 -48.21 -3.83
C GLN A 63 -4.97 -47.82 -4.85
N ASN A 64 -4.04 -46.93 -4.51
CA ASN A 64 -2.88 -46.59 -5.34
C ASN A 64 -2.01 -47.82 -5.61
N THR A 65 -1.74 -48.62 -4.59
CA THR A 65 -0.97 -49.86 -4.70
C THR A 65 -1.68 -50.89 -5.57
N GLU A 66 -2.96 -51.15 -5.32
CA GLU A 66 -3.76 -52.09 -6.12
C GLU A 66 -3.84 -51.65 -7.58
N THR A 67 -4.05 -50.35 -7.81
CA THR A 67 -4.13 -49.77 -9.16
C THR A 67 -2.82 -49.93 -9.90
N PHE A 68 -1.69 -49.66 -9.25
CA PHE A 68 -0.35 -49.84 -9.81
C PHE A 68 -0.11 -51.31 -10.16
N ASP A 69 -0.42 -52.25 -9.26
CA ASP A 69 -0.21 -53.68 -9.50
C ASP A 69 -1.07 -54.21 -10.65
N ALA A 70 -2.33 -53.80 -10.73
CA ALA A 70 -3.23 -54.17 -11.81
C ALA A 70 -2.72 -53.71 -13.19
N VAL A 71 -2.04 -52.55 -13.28
CA VAL A 71 -1.40 -52.10 -14.53
C VAL A 71 -0.39 -53.11 -15.03
N TYR A 72 0.57 -53.50 -14.19
CA TYR A 72 1.67 -54.36 -14.62
C TYR A 72 1.27 -55.82 -14.77
N GLN A 73 0.27 -56.29 -14.02
CA GLN A 73 -0.39 -57.58 -14.26
C GLN A 73 -1.03 -57.61 -15.66
N SER A 74 -1.83 -56.61 -16.02
CA SER A 74 -2.45 -56.50 -17.35
C SER A 74 -1.41 -56.43 -18.47
N LYS A 75 -0.27 -55.75 -18.25
CA LYS A 75 0.85 -55.75 -19.20
C LYS A 75 1.47 -57.15 -19.37
N ALA A 76 1.62 -57.93 -18.30
CA ALA A 76 2.11 -59.30 -18.38
C ALA A 76 1.12 -60.20 -19.13
N GLU A 77 -0.17 -60.09 -18.81
CA GLU A 77 -1.23 -60.81 -19.51
C GLU A 77 -1.30 -60.45 -21.00
N SER A 78 -1.03 -59.19 -21.36
CA SER A 78 -0.99 -58.76 -22.76
C SER A 78 0.07 -59.53 -23.56
N VAL A 79 1.26 -59.78 -23.00
CA VAL A 79 2.28 -60.60 -23.66
C VAL A 79 1.85 -62.06 -23.76
N ALA A 80 1.25 -62.61 -22.71
CA ALA A 80 0.71 -63.97 -22.73
C ALA A 80 -0.42 -64.12 -23.78
N PHE A 81 -1.31 -63.14 -23.88
CA PHE A 81 -2.37 -63.09 -24.89
C PHE A 81 -1.80 -63.06 -26.30
N MET A 82 -0.79 -62.21 -26.54
CA MET A 82 -0.08 -62.14 -27.82
C MET A 82 0.58 -63.48 -28.19
N ALA A 83 1.13 -64.20 -27.20
CA ALA A 83 1.70 -65.52 -27.39
C ALA A 83 0.64 -66.58 -27.77
N ASN A 84 -0.52 -66.54 -27.12
CA ASN A 84 -1.58 -67.54 -27.28
C ASN A 84 -2.46 -67.32 -28.53
N ASN A 85 -2.43 -66.12 -29.12
CA ASN A 85 -3.28 -65.74 -30.25
C ASN A 85 -2.49 -65.45 -31.54
N ASN A 86 -1.29 -66.03 -31.70
CA ASN A 86 -0.43 -65.90 -32.90
C ASN A 86 -0.09 -64.45 -33.31
N VAL A 87 0.06 -63.54 -32.35
CA VAL A 87 0.37 -62.11 -32.59
C VAL A 87 1.88 -61.89 -32.73
N GLY A 88 2.54 -62.70 -33.56
CA GLY A 88 3.97 -62.59 -33.85
C GLY A 88 4.90 -62.80 -32.65
N PHE A 89 4.47 -63.56 -31.63
CA PHE A 89 5.28 -63.89 -30.47
C PHE A 89 6.44 -64.82 -30.81
N ALA A 90 7.60 -64.54 -30.22
CA ALA A 90 8.76 -65.43 -30.21
C ALA A 90 9.56 -65.20 -28.92
N ALA A 91 9.93 -66.27 -28.22
CA ALA A 91 10.78 -66.20 -27.03
C ALA A 91 12.24 -65.90 -27.43
N THR A 92 12.49 -64.66 -27.86
CA THR A 92 13.80 -64.14 -28.27
C THR A 92 14.02 -62.77 -27.64
N ASP A 93 15.27 -62.43 -27.33
CA ASP A 93 15.61 -61.15 -26.69
C ASP A 93 15.15 -59.94 -27.52
N ALA A 94 15.24 -60.03 -28.86
CA ALA A 94 14.77 -58.98 -29.76
C ALA A 94 13.26 -58.73 -29.63
N LYS A 95 12.46 -59.80 -29.48
CA LYS A 95 11.02 -59.66 -29.30
C LYS A 95 10.66 -59.15 -27.91
N MET A 96 11.41 -59.55 -26.89
CA MET A 96 11.23 -59.01 -25.54
C MET A 96 11.56 -57.51 -25.47
N ALA A 97 12.58 -57.04 -26.21
CA ALA A 97 12.87 -55.62 -26.35
C ALA A 97 11.73 -54.85 -27.04
N GLU A 98 11.13 -55.40 -28.10
CA GLU A 98 9.93 -54.81 -28.74
C GLU A 98 8.75 -54.74 -27.77
N TYR A 99 8.49 -55.79 -26.99
CA TYR A 99 7.42 -55.77 -25.98
C TYR A 99 7.71 -54.83 -24.81
N ARG A 100 8.97 -54.70 -24.40
CA ARG A 100 9.37 -53.72 -23.39
C ARG A 100 9.03 -52.30 -23.83
N ASP A 101 9.36 -51.96 -25.08
CA ASP A 101 9.12 -50.63 -25.62
C ASP A 101 7.62 -50.38 -25.85
N LEU A 102 6.86 -51.37 -26.33
CA LEU A 102 5.39 -51.30 -26.49
C LEU A 102 4.67 -51.12 -25.16
N LEU A 103 5.08 -51.85 -24.12
CA LEU A 103 4.41 -51.85 -22.83
C LEU A 103 4.93 -50.75 -21.90
N GLY A 104 6.04 -50.09 -22.22
CA GLY A 104 6.67 -49.10 -21.36
C GLY A 104 6.99 -49.67 -19.97
N VAL A 105 7.76 -50.75 -19.91
CA VAL A 105 8.18 -51.40 -18.65
C VAL A 105 9.70 -51.51 -18.55
N GLY A 106 10.22 -51.70 -17.33
CA GLY A 106 11.67 -51.84 -17.09
C GLY A 106 12.27 -53.01 -17.86
N ASN A 107 11.67 -54.20 -17.75
CA ASN A 107 12.13 -55.39 -18.44
C ASN A 107 10.98 -56.39 -18.68
N VAL A 108 11.09 -57.16 -19.77
CA VAL A 108 10.17 -58.25 -20.12
C VAL A 108 11.01 -59.51 -20.31
N MET A 109 10.60 -60.60 -19.67
CA MET A 109 11.33 -61.86 -19.67
C MET A 109 10.38 -63.03 -19.91
N VAL A 110 10.86 -64.08 -20.56
CA VAL A 110 10.18 -65.38 -20.61
C VAL A 110 10.94 -66.32 -19.71
N VAL A 111 10.24 -66.95 -18.77
CA VAL A 111 10.81 -67.81 -17.73
C VAL A 111 10.12 -69.17 -17.76
N ASP A 112 10.89 -70.25 -17.66
CA ASP A 112 10.33 -71.58 -17.57
C ASP A 112 9.82 -71.91 -16.15
N ARG A 113 9.09 -73.03 -16.02
CA ARG A 113 8.57 -73.48 -14.72
C ARG A 113 9.64 -73.76 -13.65
N ALA A 114 10.89 -74.01 -14.05
CA ALA A 114 12.02 -74.22 -13.12
C ALA A 114 12.68 -72.90 -12.67
N GLY A 115 12.33 -71.77 -13.28
CA GLY A 115 12.92 -70.45 -13.02
C GLY A 115 14.06 -70.06 -13.95
N THR A 116 14.26 -70.80 -15.05
CA THR A 116 15.29 -70.47 -16.06
C THR A 116 14.76 -69.39 -17.00
N VAL A 117 15.52 -68.31 -17.19
CA VAL A 117 15.19 -67.26 -18.18
C VAL A 117 15.49 -67.78 -19.59
N VAL A 118 14.47 -67.85 -20.44
CA VAL A 118 14.51 -68.31 -21.83
C VAL A 118 14.80 -67.17 -22.80
N ALA A 119 14.24 -65.99 -22.54
CA ALA A 119 14.47 -64.76 -23.29
C ALA A 119 14.30 -63.53 -22.39
N ARG A 120 14.97 -62.43 -22.70
CA ARG A 120 14.92 -61.19 -21.89
C ARG A 120 15.15 -59.94 -22.72
N ALA A 121 14.47 -58.85 -22.39
CA ALA A 121 14.69 -57.55 -23.02
C ALA A 121 16.00 -56.89 -22.55
N GLN A 122 16.34 -57.08 -21.27
CA GLN A 122 17.56 -56.63 -20.63
C GLN A 122 18.06 -57.66 -19.59
N ASP A 123 19.30 -57.53 -19.14
CA ASP A 123 19.83 -58.37 -18.06
C ASP A 123 19.12 -58.08 -16.73
N THR A 124 18.72 -59.12 -16.01
CA THR A 124 18.06 -59.02 -14.69
C THR A 124 19.00 -59.45 -13.56
N ARG A 125 18.81 -58.85 -12.37
CA ARG A 125 19.45 -59.30 -11.11
C ARG A 125 18.68 -60.43 -10.44
N ALA A 126 17.46 -60.73 -10.88
CA ALA A 126 16.62 -61.78 -10.32
C ALA A 126 17.14 -63.17 -10.67
N ASP A 127 17.13 -64.06 -9.67
CA ASP A 127 17.26 -65.50 -9.86
C ASP A 127 15.92 -66.16 -9.53
N PHE A 128 15.10 -66.37 -10.56
CA PHE A 128 13.76 -66.93 -10.42
C PHE A 128 13.74 -68.39 -9.96
N SER A 129 14.91 -69.05 -9.78
CA SER A 129 14.99 -70.37 -9.16
C SER A 129 14.80 -70.32 -7.63
N TYR A 130 14.97 -69.15 -7.00
CA TYR A 130 14.91 -68.99 -5.55
C TYR A 130 13.47 -68.96 -5.02
N GLU A 131 13.29 -69.43 -3.77
CA GLU A 131 11.97 -69.55 -3.14
C GLU A 131 11.19 -68.24 -3.07
N ARG A 132 11.88 -67.09 -2.93
CA ARG A 132 11.23 -65.76 -2.87
C ARG A 132 10.41 -65.41 -4.12
N TYR A 133 10.66 -66.06 -5.26
CA TYR A 133 9.90 -65.87 -6.50
C TYR A 133 8.83 -66.93 -6.74
N ASN A 134 8.61 -67.87 -5.82
CA ASN A 134 7.63 -68.94 -6.00
C ASN A 134 6.21 -68.39 -6.20
N GLN A 135 5.89 -67.22 -5.65
CA GLN A 135 4.58 -66.59 -5.85
C GLN A 135 4.31 -66.27 -7.33
N LEU A 136 5.34 -65.96 -8.14
CA LEU A 136 5.20 -65.76 -9.58
C LEU A 136 4.78 -67.05 -10.30
N ARG A 137 5.08 -68.23 -9.75
CA ARG A 137 4.79 -69.54 -10.38
C ARG A 137 3.35 -70.01 -10.14
N THR A 138 2.60 -69.31 -9.29
CA THR A 138 1.17 -69.58 -9.07
C THR A 138 0.39 -69.53 -10.38
N VAL A 139 0.83 -68.72 -11.35
CA VAL A 139 0.27 -68.60 -12.70
C VAL A 139 0.14 -69.94 -13.43
N PHE A 140 1.03 -70.91 -13.18
CA PHE A 140 0.95 -72.23 -13.81
C PHE A 140 -0.21 -73.06 -13.29
N ASP A 141 -0.61 -72.82 -12.04
CA ASP A 141 -1.63 -73.58 -11.35
C ASP A 141 -3.01 -72.89 -11.44
N THR A 142 -3.06 -71.55 -11.30
CA THR A 142 -4.30 -70.76 -11.37
C THR A 142 -4.68 -70.39 -12.80
N GLY A 143 -3.69 -70.14 -13.67
CA GLY A 143 -3.88 -69.53 -14.98
C GLY A 143 -4.17 -68.02 -14.94
N GLU A 144 -4.27 -67.45 -13.74
CA GLU A 144 -4.42 -66.01 -13.49
C GLU A 144 -3.03 -65.37 -13.33
N PRO A 145 -2.88 -64.06 -13.58
CA PRO A 145 -1.63 -63.34 -13.34
C PRO A 145 -1.24 -63.39 -11.85
N SER A 146 0.06 -63.37 -11.59
CA SER A 146 0.58 -63.47 -10.23
C SER A 146 0.29 -62.19 -9.44
N GLU A 147 0.16 -62.33 -8.12
CA GLU A 147 0.38 -61.20 -7.23
C GLU A 147 1.79 -60.61 -7.42
N ALA A 148 1.93 -59.32 -7.09
CA ALA A 148 3.20 -58.63 -7.17
C ALA A 148 4.21 -59.27 -6.21
N VAL A 149 5.42 -59.53 -6.70
CA VAL A 149 6.54 -59.96 -5.86
C VAL A 149 7.56 -58.84 -5.81
N GLU A 150 7.76 -58.25 -4.65
CA GLU A 150 8.77 -57.23 -4.44
C GLU A 150 10.02 -57.84 -3.82
N VAL A 151 11.19 -57.47 -4.34
CA VAL A 151 12.48 -57.97 -3.86
C VAL A 151 13.44 -56.82 -3.62
N GLU A 152 13.91 -56.72 -2.38
CA GLU A 152 15.04 -55.88 -2.00
C GLU A 152 16.36 -56.65 -2.20
N PHE A 153 17.35 -56.00 -2.82
CA PHE A 153 18.67 -56.56 -3.07
C PHE A 153 19.69 -56.13 -2.00
N ASP A 154 20.79 -56.86 -1.88
CA ASP A 154 21.80 -56.73 -0.80
C ASP A 154 22.44 -55.33 -0.65
N ASP A 155 22.24 -54.43 -1.62
CA ASP A 155 22.70 -53.04 -1.54
C ASP A 155 21.75 -52.12 -0.74
N GLY A 156 20.57 -52.61 -0.35
CA GLY A 156 19.57 -51.88 0.45
C GLY A 156 18.92 -50.70 -0.28
N ALA A 157 19.37 -50.39 -1.51
CA ALA A 157 18.91 -49.26 -2.30
C ALA A 157 18.07 -49.71 -3.51
N THR A 158 18.27 -50.93 -4.01
CA THR A 158 17.55 -51.45 -5.16
C THR A 158 16.38 -52.31 -4.70
N ARG A 159 15.16 -51.87 -5.03
CA ARG A 159 13.94 -52.68 -4.92
C ARG A 159 13.33 -52.83 -6.31
N LEU A 160 12.90 -54.04 -6.64
CA LEU A 160 12.21 -54.32 -7.91
C LEU A 160 10.95 -55.12 -7.65
N ARG A 161 9.88 -54.78 -8.37
CA ARG A 161 8.60 -55.50 -8.37
C ARG A 161 8.48 -56.36 -9.62
N TYR A 162 7.98 -57.58 -9.45
CA TYR A 162 7.83 -58.57 -10.50
C TYR A 162 6.38 -59.04 -10.62
N TYR A 163 5.93 -59.22 -11.85
CA TYR A 163 4.59 -59.66 -12.20
C TYR A 163 4.68 -60.74 -13.26
N ALA A 164 3.92 -61.83 -13.13
CA ALA A 164 3.96 -62.93 -14.08
C ALA A 164 2.58 -63.22 -14.68
N ALA A 165 2.57 -63.72 -15.91
CA ALA A 165 1.39 -64.28 -16.56
C ALA A 165 1.75 -65.56 -17.31
N ARG A 166 0.86 -66.54 -17.33
CA ARG A 166 1.11 -67.84 -17.97
C ARG A 166 1.02 -67.71 -19.49
N ILE A 167 2.07 -68.11 -20.20
CA ILE A 167 2.02 -68.31 -21.65
C ILE A 167 1.42 -69.70 -21.93
N ASP A 168 2.08 -70.75 -21.44
CA ASP A 168 1.66 -72.14 -21.57
C ASP A 168 1.99 -72.95 -20.29
N ASP A 169 1.80 -74.28 -20.31
CA ASP A 169 2.06 -75.15 -19.15
C ASP A 169 3.53 -75.17 -18.68
N SER A 170 4.45 -74.64 -19.49
CA SER A 170 5.89 -74.67 -19.29
C SER A 170 6.55 -73.28 -19.21
N LEU A 171 5.95 -72.25 -19.80
CA LEU A 171 6.49 -70.90 -19.90
C LEU A 171 5.54 -69.85 -19.29
N MET A 172 6.13 -68.88 -18.61
CA MET A 172 5.47 -67.66 -18.16
C MET A 172 6.23 -66.44 -18.68
N VAL A 173 5.53 -65.33 -18.89
CA VAL A 173 6.17 -64.02 -19.03
C VAL A 173 6.32 -63.41 -17.64
N VAL A 174 7.42 -62.71 -17.40
CA VAL A 174 7.68 -61.94 -16.19
C VAL A 174 8.02 -60.50 -16.58
N ILE A 175 7.28 -59.56 -16.04
CA ILE A 175 7.57 -58.13 -16.08
C ILE A 175 8.33 -57.74 -14.82
N GLU A 176 9.39 -56.97 -14.98
CA GLU A 176 10.18 -56.38 -13.91
C GLU A 176 10.09 -54.86 -14.02
N GLN A 177 9.76 -54.21 -12.90
CA GLN A 177 9.52 -52.77 -12.81
C GLN A 177 10.13 -52.18 -11.53
N ASP A 178 10.62 -50.95 -11.64
CA ASP A 178 11.03 -50.13 -10.51
C ASP A 178 9.78 -49.55 -9.79
N PRO A 179 9.56 -49.86 -8.49
CA PRO A 179 8.43 -49.35 -7.72
C PRO A 179 8.63 -47.91 -7.21
N ALA A 180 9.70 -47.20 -7.59
CA ALA A 180 9.96 -45.83 -7.13
C ALA A 180 8.76 -44.88 -7.30
N GLU A 181 8.05 -44.95 -8.43
CA GLU A 181 6.84 -44.16 -8.69
C GLU A 181 5.72 -44.49 -7.69
N LEU A 182 5.52 -45.77 -7.39
CA LEU A 182 4.53 -46.20 -6.39
C LEU A 182 4.90 -45.68 -5.00
N TYR A 183 6.16 -45.75 -4.60
CA TYR A 183 6.57 -45.25 -3.28
C TYR A 183 6.41 -43.75 -3.15
N GLN A 184 6.80 -43.00 -4.18
CA GLN A 184 6.57 -41.56 -4.20
C GLN A 184 5.07 -41.24 -4.07
N LEU A 185 4.23 -41.93 -4.85
CA LEU A 185 2.79 -41.76 -4.79
C LEU A 185 2.21 -42.08 -3.40
N VAL A 186 2.63 -43.20 -2.80
CA VAL A 186 2.19 -43.61 -1.46
C VAL A 186 2.68 -42.65 -0.38
N GLU A 187 3.90 -42.13 -0.51
CA GLU A 187 4.45 -41.14 0.42
C GLU A 187 3.74 -39.79 0.31
N GLU A 188 3.35 -39.39 -0.90
CA GLU A 188 2.59 -38.16 -1.16
C GLU A 188 1.12 -38.23 -0.72
N THR A 189 0.50 -39.42 -0.70
CA THR A 189 -0.94 -39.57 -0.36
C THR A 189 -1.21 -40.16 1.03
N GLY A 190 -0.28 -40.95 1.56
CA GLY A 190 -0.52 -41.79 2.75
C GLY A 190 0.38 -41.53 3.95
N SER A 191 1.43 -40.73 3.80
CA SER A 191 2.33 -40.46 4.92
C SER A 191 1.66 -39.57 5.96
N LEU A 192 2.00 -39.75 7.24
CA LEU A 192 1.57 -38.84 8.30
C LEU A 192 1.95 -37.39 8.01
N SER A 193 3.08 -37.16 7.34
CA SER A 193 3.51 -35.82 6.91
C SER A 193 2.59 -35.23 5.84
N SER A 194 2.15 -36.02 4.87
CA SER A 194 1.19 -35.56 3.84
C SER A 194 -0.18 -35.21 4.44
N VAL A 195 -0.67 -36.03 5.39
CA VAL A 195 -2.00 -35.84 6.00
C VAL A 195 -1.98 -34.72 7.04
N LEU A 196 -1.09 -34.82 8.03
CA LEU A 196 -1.03 -33.89 9.16
C LEU A 196 -0.34 -32.58 8.83
N GLY A 197 0.53 -32.55 7.81
CA GLY A 197 1.16 -31.30 7.33
C GLY A 197 0.16 -30.28 6.80
N ASN A 198 -1.05 -30.72 6.45
CA ASN A 198 -2.13 -29.87 5.97
C ASN A 198 -3.12 -29.48 7.08
N VAL A 199 -2.94 -29.97 8.30
CA VAL A 199 -3.83 -29.68 9.43
C VAL A 199 -3.25 -28.53 10.26
N SER A 200 -3.93 -27.39 10.23
CA SER A 200 -3.57 -26.18 10.98
C SER A 200 -4.57 -25.91 12.10
N VAL A 201 -4.08 -25.55 13.29
CA VAL A 201 -4.93 -25.20 14.44
C VAL A 201 -4.68 -23.73 14.80
N GLY A 202 -5.55 -22.80 14.41
CA GLY A 202 -5.29 -21.36 14.61
C GLY A 202 -4.14 -20.82 13.72
N GLN A 203 -3.44 -19.76 14.16
CA GLN A 203 -2.41 -19.07 13.35
C GLN A 203 -1.02 -19.72 13.41
N GLY A 204 -0.68 -20.34 14.54
CA GLY A 204 0.62 -20.97 14.77
C GLY A 204 0.54 -22.36 15.35
N GLY A 205 -0.68 -22.91 15.50
CA GLY A 205 -0.88 -24.24 16.01
C GLY A 205 -0.81 -25.30 14.91
N TYR A 206 -0.43 -26.50 15.33
CA TYR A 206 -0.13 -27.61 14.45
C TYR A 206 -0.54 -28.92 15.10
N VAL A 207 -0.55 -29.99 14.32
CA VAL A 207 -0.75 -31.35 14.82
C VAL A 207 0.57 -32.10 14.77
N PHE A 208 0.87 -32.87 15.81
CA PHE A 208 1.98 -33.81 15.78
C PHE A 208 1.56 -35.15 16.39
N ALA A 209 2.23 -36.23 15.96
CA ALA A 209 1.85 -37.59 16.29
C ALA A 209 2.93 -38.26 17.15
N VAL A 210 2.50 -38.95 18.20
CA VAL A 210 3.35 -39.68 19.14
C VAL A 210 2.85 -41.11 19.25
N SER A 211 3.74 -42.08 19.04
CA SER A 211 3.41 -43.50 19.18
C SER A 211 3.00 -43.81 20.62
N SER A 212 1.88 -44.51 20.80
CA SER A 212 1.41 -44.94 22.13
C SER A 212 2.19 -46.13 22.70
N ARG A 213 3.06 -46.78 21.89
CA ARG A 213 3.82 -47.98 22.28
C ARG A 213 5.18 -47.63 22.88
N ASP A 214 5.93 -46.78 22.20
CA ASP A 214 7.30 -46.41 22.53
C ASP A 214 7.50 -44.91 22.78
N TYR A 215 6.41 -44.11 22.71
CA TYR A 215 6.43 -42.65 22.93
C TYR A 215 7.38 -41.90 22.00
N LEU A 216 7.76 -42.51 20.88
CA LEU A 216 8.53 -41.81 19.86
C LEU A 216 7.61 -40.91 19.04
N VAL A 217 8.11 -39.71 18.74
CA VAL A 217 7.43 -38.77 17.84
C VAL A 217 7.42 -39.38 16.43
N ALA A 218 6.22 -39.76 15.97
CA ALA A 218 6.01 -40.36 14.66
C ALA A 218 5.93 -39.29 13.55
N TYR A 219 5.43 -38.10 13.87
CA TYR A 219 5.41 -36.94 12.98
C TYR A 219 5.47 -35.66 13.80
N HIS A 220 6.21 -34.67 13.32
CA HIS A 220 6.24 -33.30 13.83
C HIS A 220 6.63 -32.35 12.69
N PRO A 221 6.08 -31.11 12.63
CA PRO A 221 6.44 -30.14 11.59
C PRO A 221 7.94 -29.80 11.55
N ASP A 222 8.59 -29.77 12.72
CA ASP A 222 10.04 -29.78 12.82
C ASP A 222 10.58 -31.21 12.69
N GLU A 223 11.15 -31.53 11.53
CA GLU A 223 11.74 -32.84 11.23
C GLU A 223 12.82 -33.27 12.23
N ALA A 224 13.50 -32.32 12.90
CA ALA A 224 14.53 -32.65 13.89
C ALA A 224 13.96 -33.33 15.14
N LEU A 225 12.65 -33.23 15.38
CA LEU A 225 11.97 -33.83 16.51
C LEU A 225 11.37 -35.20 16.18
N VAL A 226 11.30 -35.58 14.90
CA VAL A 226 10.81 -36.91 14.49
C VAL A 226 11.77 -38.00 14.97
N GLY A 227 11.22 -39.02 15.64
CA GLY A 227 11.98 -40.09 16.28
C GLY A 227 12.58 -39.75 17.64
N ALA A 228 12.37 -38.54 18.17
CA ALA A 228 12.71 -38.20 19.55
C ALA A 228 11.73 -38.85 20.55
N ASP A 229 12.19 -39.09 21.78
CA ASP A 229 11.34 -39.56 22.87
C ASP A 229 10.49 -38.39 23.40
N ALA A 230 9.16 -38.51 23.32
CA ALA A 230 8.20 -37.50 23.76
C ALA A 230 8.35 -37.16 25.24
N LEU A 231 8.78 -38.11 26.08
CA LEU A 231 9.00 -37.90 27.51
C LEU A 231 10.22 -37.00 27.75
N ASP A 232 11.28 -37.16 26.95
CA ASP A 232 12.46 -36.30 27.01
C ASP A 232 12.16 -34.88 26.51
N LEU A 233 11.16 -34.73 25.65
CA LEU A 233 10.62 -33.44 25.22
C LEU A 233 9.74 -32.76 26.28
N GLY A 234 9.39 -33.44 27.37
CA GLY A 234 8.62 -32.87 28.49
C GLY A 234 7.14 -33.21 28.52
N ILE A 235 6.67 -34.14 27.68
CA ILE A 235 5.28 -34.61 27.66
C ILE A 235 5.09 -35.63 28.79
N ASP A 236 4.16 -35.37 29.72
CA ASP A 236 3.79 -36.34 30.76
C ASP A 236 2.74 -37.32 30.22
N VAL A 237 2.89 -38.60 30.53
CA VAL A 237 1.95 -39.66 30.16
C VAL A 237 0.56 -39.39 30.75
N ALA A 238 0.48 -38.73 31.90
CA ALA A 238 -0.79 -38.37 32.52
C ALA A 238 -1.62 -37.36 31.70
N ASP A 239 -0.97 -36.59 30.83
CA ASP A 239 -1.64 -35.60 29.99
C ASP A 239 -2.09 -36.18 28.63
N LEU A 240 -1.67 -37.42 28.29
CA LEU A 240 -2.01 -38.13 27.04
C LEU A 240 -3.34 -38.92 27.12
N GLU A 241 -4.29 -38.48 27.94
CA GLU A 241 -5.63 -39.07 27.97
C GLU A 241 -6.45 -38.66 26.73
N ASP A 242 -7.14 -39.61 26.10
CA ASP A 242 -7.98 -39.34 24.93
C ASP A 242 -9.11 -38.36 25.28
N GLY A 243 -9.24 -37.31 24.47
CA GLY A 243 -10.18 -36.21 24.67
C GLY A 243 -9.76 -35.18 25.74
N ALA A 244 -8.56 -35.29 26.32
CA ALA A 244 -8.06 -34.35 27.30
C ALA A 244 -7.61 -33.03 26.65
N PHE A 245 -7.83 -31.93 27.39
CA PHE A 245 -7.33 -30.60 27.05
C PHE A 245 -6.49 -30.08 28.21
N SER A 246 -5.20 -29.82 28.00
CA SER A 246 -4.31 -29.35 29.05
C SER A 246 -3.16 -28.52 28.50
N TRP A 247 -2.54 -27.76 29.39
CA TRP A 247 -1.28 -27.09 29.11
C TRP A 247 -0.14 -28.08 29.28
N MET A 248 0.69 -28.23 28.26
CA MET A 248 1.88 -29.07 28.26
C MET A 248 3.12 -28.24 27.95
N THR A 249 4.29 -28.69 28.40
CA THR A 249 5.57 -28.08 28.00
C THR A 249 6.32 -29.04 27.10
N VAL A 250 6.43 -28.69 25.81
CA VAL A 250 7.09 -29.52 24.80
C VAL A 250 8.32 -28.78 24.31
N ASN A 251 9.50 -29.39 24.43
CA ASN A 251 10.80 -28.83 24.06
C ASN A 251 11.09 -27.43 24.66
N GLY A 252 10.58 -27.18 25.87
CA GLY A 252 10.73 -25.90 26.57
C GLY A 252 9.73 -24.80 26.16
N GLU A 253 8.80 -25.10 25.25
CA GLU A 253 7.68 -24.23 24.87
C GLU A 253 6.38 -24.68 25.55
N SER A 254 5.59 -23.72 26.03
CA SER A 254 4.29 -23.97 26.68
C SER A 254 3.20 -23.98 25.62
N LEU A 255 2.50 -25.10 25.49
CA LEU A 255 1.50 -25.35 24.46
C LEU A 255 0.17 -25.71 25.11
N TYR A 256 -0.94 -25.22 24.57
CA TYR A 256 -2.27 -25.70 24.91
C TYR A 256 -2.64 -26.83 23.95
N CYS A 257 -2.86 -28.03 24.48
CA CYS A 257 -2.96 -29.25 23.71
C CYS A 257 -4.34 -29.90 23.88
N GLY A 258 -4.89 -30.43 22.79
CA GLY A 258 -5.94 -31.45 22.80
C GLY A 258 -5.40 -32.77 22.26
N VAL A 259 -5.73 -33.87 22.94
CA VAL A 259 -5.21 -35.21 22.62
C VAL A 259 -6.30 -36.08 22.02
N SER A 260 -6.08 -36.60 20.82
CA SER A 260 -6.92 -37.63 20.20
C SER A 260 -6.11 -38.92 20.07
N LYS A 261 -6.63 -40.04 20.58
CA LYS A 261 -6.00 -41.34 20.39
C LYS A 261 -6.67 -42.10 19.26
N ILE A 262 -5.93 -42.36 18.19
CA ILE A 262 -6.39 -43.14 17.04
C ILE A 262 -5.44 -44.33 16.89
N ASP A 263 -6.01 -45.54 17.00
CA ASP A 263 -5.28 -46.80 17.08
C ASP A 263 -4.15 -46.78 18.13
N ASP A 264 -2.91 -46.97 17.67
CA ASP A 264 -1.71 -47.01 18.50
C ASP A 264 -0.95 -45.68 18.50
N THR A 265 -1.57 -44.56 18.12
CA THR A 265 -0.92 -43.25 18.02
C THR A 265 -1.74 -42.15 18.71
N TYR A 266 -1.07 -41.30 19.49
CA TYR A 266 -1.62 -40.07 20.05
C TYR A 266 -1.38 -38.92 19.07
N TYR A 267 -2.44 -38.23 18.66
CA TYR A 267 -2.41 -37.03 17.86
C TYR A 267 -2.66 -35.84 18.78
N LEU A 268 -1.67 -34.96 18.88
CA LEU A 268 -1.72 -33.76 19.70
C LEU A 268 -1.94 -32.56 18.79
N SER A 269 -3.12 -31.95 18.90
CA SER A 269 -3.45 -30.67 18.29
C SER A 269 -3.06 -29.56 19.26
N VAL A 270 -2.11 -28.70 18.89
CA VAL A 270 -1.45 -27.79 19.83
C VAL A 270 -1.48 -26.35 19.36
N VAL A 271 -1.62 -25.41 20.30
CA VAL A 271 -1.51 -23.95 20.06
C VAL A 271 -0.50 -23.34 21.04
N PRO A 272 0.50 -22.57 20.58
CA PRO A 272 1.50 -21.95 21.45
C PRO A 272 0.93 -20.92 22.45
N GLU A 273 1.45 -20.90 23.69
CA GLU A 273 1.09 -19.88 24.69
C GLU A 273 1.46 -18.47 24.20
N SER A 274 2.54 -18.35 23.42
CA SER A 274 3.04 -17.09 22.88
C SER A 274 2.00 -16.38 22.01
N GLU A 275 1.24 -17.15 21.23
CA GLU A 275 0.14 -16.69 20.37
C GLU A 275 -1.03 -16.15 21.22
N LEU A 276 -1.50 -16.96 22.18
CA LEU A 276 -2.58 -16.62 23.11
C LEU A 276 -2.21 -15.39 23.98
N ALA A 277 -0.94 -15.27 24.39
CA ALA A 277 -0.46 -14.20 25.25
C ALA A 277 -0.28 -12.87 24.50
N SER A 278 0.11 -12.89 23.23
CA SER A 278 0.39 -11.67 22.45
C SER A 278 -0.88 -10.83 22.24
N SER A 279 -1.96 -11.47 21.76
CA SER A 279 -3.27 -10.83 21.52
C SER A 279 -3.90 -10.31 22.82
N ARG A 280 -3.84 -11.11 23.89
CA ARG A 280 -4.30 -10.76 25.24
C ARG A 280 -3.57 -9.55 25.81
N ASN A 281 -2.24 -9.62 25.90
CA ASN A 281 -1.44 -8.61 26.60
C ASN A 281 -1.57 -7.24 25.95
N LEU A 282 -1.67 -7.21 24.62
CA LEU A 282 -1.87 -5.97 23.86
C LEU A 282 -3.27 -5.38 24.12
N THR A 283 -4.32 -6.21 24.15
CA THR A 283 -5.68 -5.75 24.44
C THR A 283 -5.83 -5.23 25.87
N VAL A 284 -5.37 -5.97 26.88
CA VAL A 284 -5.35 -5.50 28.29
C VAL A 284 -4.54 -4.22 28.41
N GLY A 285 -3.36 -4.18 27.79
CA GLY A 285 -2.44 -3.04 27.85
C GLY A 285 -3.07 -1.74 27.35
N VAL A 286 -3.73 -1.77 26.20
CA VAL A 286 -4.37 -0.56 25.63
C VAL A 286 -5.56 -0.11 26.48
N ILE A 287 -6.42 -1.04 26.94
CA ILE A 287 -7.57 -0.70 27.80
C ILE A 287 -7.08 -0.07 29.12
N LEU A 288 -6.04 -0.65 29.75
CA LEU A 288 -5.44 -0.09 30.96
C LEU A 288 -4.82 1.28 30.74
N PHE A 289 -4.15 1.50 29.61
CA PHE A 289 -3.56 2.79 29.27
C PHE A 289 -4.64 3.88 29.12
N VAL A 290 -5.72 3.58 28.41
CA VAL A 290 -6.86 4.50 28.24
C VAL A 290 -7.51 4.79 29.59
N PHE A 291 -7.78 3.75 30.38
CA PHE A 291 -8.35 3.88 31.71
C PHE A 291 -7.49 4.76 32.63
N PHE A 292 -6.18 4.49 32.70
CA PHE A 292 -5.23 5.28 33.47
C PHE A 292 -5.16 6.73 32.99
N SER A 293 -5.11 6.96 31.69
CA SER A 293 -5.02 8.30 31.10
C SER A 293 -6.23 9.15 31.45
N VAL A 294 -7.44 8.60 31.31
CA VAL A 294 -8.67 9.30 31.67
C VAL A 294 -8.73 9.54 33.18
N LEU A 295 -8.41 8.53 34.00
CA LEU A 295 -8.41 8.64 35.45
C LEU A 295 -7.42 9.72 35.93
N ALA A 296 -6.21 9.76 35.36
CA ALA A 296 -5.19 10.74 35.68
C ALA A 296 -5.64 12.17 35.34
N VAL A 297 -6.28 12.38 34.19
CA VAL A 297 -6.83 13.69 33.80
C VAL A 297 -7.92 14.15 34.76
N VAL A 298 -8.84 13.26 35.16
CA VAL A 298 -9.90 13.57 36.13
C VAL A 298 -9.32 13.97 37.48
N ILE A 299 -8.37 13.18 38.00
CA ILE A 299 -7.70 13.43 39.28
C ILE A 299 -6.94 14.77 39.24
N LEU A 300 -6.19 15.02 38.17
CA LEU A 300 -5.35 16.21 38.03
C LEU A 300 -6.18 17.49 37.93
N TYR A 301 -7.32 17.46 37.23
CA TYR A 301 -8.29 18.55 37.26
C TYR A 301 -8.88 18.75 38.66
N GLY A 302 -9.28 17.65 39.34
CA GLY A 302 -9.76 17.70 40.72
C GLY A 302 -8.78 18.41 41.65
N LEU A 303 -7.49 18.07 41.56
CA LEU A 303 -6.41 18.72 42.30
C LEU A 303 -6.27 20.21 41.98
N PHE A 304 -6.41 20.62 40.70
CA PHE A 304 -6.34 22.03 40.35
C PHE A 304 -7.55 22.84 40.81
N VAL A 305 -8.76 22.27 40.72
CA VAL A 305 -9.97 22.91 41.23
C VAL A 305 -9.88 23.10 42.74
N MET A 306 -9.46 22.08 43.47
CA MET A 306 -9.22 22.18 44.92
C MET A 306 -8.16 23.23 45.28
N ARG A 307 -7.09 23.33 44.50
CA ARG A 307 -6.04 24.34 44.71
C ARG A 307 -6.51 25.76 44.42
N GLU A 308 -7.38 25.93 43.42
CA GLU A 308 -7.98 27.23 43.11
C GLU A 308 -8.96 27.67 44.20
N ASP A 309 -9.72 26.72 44.76
CA ASP A 309 -10.59 26.95 45.92
C ASP A 309 -9.80 27.33 47.19
N GLU A 310 -8.70 26.63 47.50
CA GLU A 310 -7.80 26.98 48.61
C GLU A 310 -7.23 28.41 48.48
N LYS A 311 -6.99 28.88 47.24
CA LYS A 311 -6.53 30.25 46.95
C LYS A 311 -7.62 31.32 47.11
N ARG A 312 -8.90 30.99 46.90
CA ARG A 312 -10.02 31.94 46.99
C ARG A 312 -10.43 32.25 48.43
N GLY A 313 -9.92 31.48 49.40
CA GLY A 313 -10.29 31.60 50.81
C GLY A 313 -11.58 30.83 51.12
N HIS A 314 -11.67 30.23 52.30
CA HIS A 314 -12.80 29.38 52.67
C HIS A 314 -14.03 30.25 52.97
N ASN A 315 -15.01 30.27 52.08
CA ASN A 315 -16.32 30.86 52.35
C ASN A 315 -17.22 29.84 53.07
N PRO A 316 -17.72 30.09 54.29
CA PRO A 316 -18.52 29.12 55.05
C PRO A 316 -19.81 28.68 54.35
N GLU A 317 -20.39 29.52 53.48
CA GLU A 317 -21.66 29.25 52.77
C GLU A 317 -21.53 28.21 51.63
N ASP A 318 -20.31 27.99 51.15
CA ASP A 318 -20.02 27.06 50.06
C ASP A 318 -19.98 25.59 50.52
N TYR A 319 -20.01 25.34 51.83
CA TYR A 319 -19.93 24.00 52.41
C TYR A 319 -21.28 23.51 52.96
N ALA A 320 -21.70 22.32 52.55
CA ALA A 320 -22.79 21.58 53.21
C ALA A 320 -22.20 20.60 54.24
N ASN A 321 -22.67 20.66 55.49
CA ASN A 321 -22.17 19.78 56.54
C ASN A 321 -22.91 18.43 56.51
N LEU A 322 -22.15 17.32 56.44
CA LEU A 322 -22.65 15.94 56.56
C LEU A 322 -21.84 15.21 57.64
N GLY A 323 -22.19 15.41 58.91
CA GLY A 323 -21.55 14.73 60.05
C GLY A 323 -20.04 15.07 60.20
N PRO A 324 -19.12 14.08 60.21
CA PRO A 324 -17.67 14.32 60.33
C PRO A 324 -17.02 14.85 59.05
N VAL A 325 -17.78 14.97 57.96
CA VAL A 325 -17.31 15.34 56.62
C VAL A 325 -18.07 16.57 56.13
N ARG A 326 -17.41 17.40 55.31
CA ARG A 326 -18.04 18.57 54.66
C ARG A 326 -18.01 18.40 53.14
N PHE A 327 -19.12 18.70 52.48
CA PHE A 327 -19.25 18.71 51.03
C PHE A 327 -19.00 20.12 50.50
N ASN A 328 -18.02 20.27 49.62
CA ASN A 328 -17.72 21.54 48.98
C ASN A 328 -18.59 21.68 47.71
N LYS A 329 -19.61 22.55 47.74
CA LYS A 329 -20.58 22.70 46.63
C LYS A 329 -19.93 23.14 45.31
N PRO A 330 -19.07 24.19 45.26
CA PRO A 330 -18.45 24.61 44.00
C PRO A 330 -17.46 23.59 43.44
N VAL A 331 -16.69 22.91 44.29
CA VAL A 331 -15.77 21.83 43.86
C VAL A 331 -16.56 20.60 43.41
N GLY A 332 -17.58 20.19 44.18
CA GLY A 332 -18.43 19.03 43.90
C GLY A 332 -19.19 19.13 42.58
N ARG A 333 -19.77 20.30 42.25
CA ARG A 333 -20.47 20.51 40.96
C ARG A 333 -19.53 20.37 39.76
N LYS A 334 -18.26 20.79 39.88
CA LYS A 334 -17.26 20.62 38.82
C LYS A 334 -16.72 19.19 38.75
N ALA A 335 -16.53 18.55 39.91
CA ALA A 335 -16.03 17.18 40.00
C ALA A 335 -17.03 16.16 39.44
N ILE A 336 -18.33 16.30 39.71
CA ILE A 336 -19.35 15.34 39.24
C ILE A 336 -19.45 15.31 37.71
N VAL A 337 -19.43 16.49 37.07
CA VAL A 337 -19.48 16.60 35.60
C VAL A 337 -18.24 15.95 35.00
N LEU A 338 -17.06 16.18 35.56
CA LEU A 338 -15.83 15.60 35.04
C LEU A 338 -15.73 14.10 35.27
N SER A 339 -16.13 13.59 36.44
CA SER A 339 -16.18 12.15 36.71
C SER A 339 -17.16 11.44 35.79
N PHE A 340 -18.29 12.07 35.46
CA PHE A 340 -19.24 11.52 34.48
C PHE A 340 -18.67 11.52 33.06
N VAL A 341 -18.06 12.63 32.62
CA VAL A 341 -17.39 12.71 31.30
C VAL A 341 -16.23 11.72 31.22
N GLY A 342 -15.46 11.56 32.30
CA GLY A 342 -14.38 10.57 32.38
C GLY A 342 -14.89 9.15 32.33
N PHE A 343 -15.98 8.83 33.04
CA PHE A 343 -16.64 7.52 32.94
C PHE A 343 -17.09 7.23 31.50
N LEU A 344 -17.79 8.19 30.86
CA LEU A 344 -18.27 8.03 29.49
C LEU A 344 -17.09 7.86 28.51
N ALA A 345 -16.01 8.61 28.68
CA ALA A 345 -14.82 8.50 27.86
C ALA A 345 -14.14 7.12 27.97
N VAL A 346 -14.02 6.58 29.19
CA VAL A 346 -13.50 5.20 29.40
C VAL A 346 -14.43 4.19 28.73
N LEU A 347 -15.75 4.28 28.96
CA LEU A 347 -16.71 3.33 28.42
C LEU A 347 -16.70 3.31 26.89
N VAL A 348 -16.73 4.48 26.25
CA VAL A 348 -16.70 4.61 24.79
C VAL A 348 -15.37 4.11 24.23
N ALA A 349 -14.25 4.49 24.82
CA ALA A 349 -12.94 4.08 24.33
C ALA A 349 -12.69 2.57 24.52
N THR A 350 -13.12 1.99 25.64
CA THR A 350 -13.04 0.54 25.85
C THR A 350 -13.92 -0.21 24.86
N PHE A 351 -15.18 0.21 24.68
CA PHE A 351 -16.09 -0.42 23.71
C PHE A 351 -15.51 -0.36 22.29
N TYR A 352 -14.97 0.79 21.90
CA TYR A 352 -14.31 0.98 20.62
C TYR A 352 -13.09 0.07 20.44
N MET A 353 -12.19 0.01 21.43
CA MET A 353 -10.99 -0.84 21.36
C MET A 353 -11.35 -2.33 21.32
N GLN A 354 -12.33 -2.78 22.10
CA GLN A 354 -12.77 -4.18 22.07
C GLN A 354 -13.41 -4.55 20.73
N THR A 355 -14.21 -3.63 20.17
CA THR A 355 -14.78 -3.79 18.83
C THR A 355 -13.68 -3.90 17.78
N LEU A 356 -12.66 -3.04 17.85
CA LEU A 356 -11.52 -3.06 16.94
C LEU A 356 -10.75 -4.38 17.00
N PHE A 357 -10.41 -4.85 18.22
CA PHE A 357 -9.62 -6.07 18.37
C PHE A 357 -10.38 -7.30 17.91
N SER A 358 -11.62 -7.48 18.34
CA SER A 358 -12.43 -8.63 17.94
C SER A 358 -12.74 -8.63 16.43
N LEU A 359 -13.05 -7.47 15.84
CA LEU A 359 -13.18 -7.37 14.37
C LEU A 359 -11.88 -7.72 13.66
N SER A 360 -10.74 -7.26 14.18
CA SER A 360 -9.46 -7.56 13.56
C SER A 360 -9.12 -9.04 13.64
N THR A 361 -9.36 -9.68 14.78
CA THR A 361 -9.12 -11.12 14.95
C THR A 361 -9.94 -11.91 13.94
N VAL A 362 -11.24 -11.64 13.84
CA VAL A 362 -12.09 -12.30 12.85
C VAL A 362 -11.64 -11.99 11.41
N SER A 363 -11.25 -10.74 11.13
CA SER A 363 -10.76 -10.37 9.80
C SER A 363 -9.48 -11.11 9.41
N VAL A 364 -8.54 -11.27 10.33
CA VAL A 364 -7.29 -11.98 10.07
C VAL A 364 -7.55 -13.48 9.95
N ASN A 365 -8.32 -14.07 10.86
CA ASN A 365 -8.67 -15.49 10.82
C ASN A 365 -9.46 -15.85 9.54
N ALA A 366 -10.39 -14.99 9.12
CA ALA A 366 -11.14 -15.17 7.88
C ALA A 366 -10.26 -15.06 6.63
N GLN A 367 -9.26 -14.15 6.64
CA GLN A 367 -8.29 -14.02 5.54
C GLN A 367 -7.35 -15.23 5.45
N GLU A 368 -6.88 -15.72 6.59
CA GLU A 368 -6.03 -16.90 6.66
C GLU A 368 -6.79 -18.16 6.23
N ARG A 369 -7.99 -18.38 6.75
CA ARG A 369 -8.81 -19.53 6.33
C ARG A 369 -9.16 -19.44 4.84
N ALA A 370 -9.42 -18.24 4.32
CA ALA A 370 -9.59 -18.03 2.90
C ALA A 370 -8.34 -18.45 2.11
N ALA A 371 -7.14 -18.06 2.55
CA ALA A 371 -5.89 -18.45 1.91
C ALA A 371 -5.65 -19.97 1.96
N THR A 372 -5.93 -20.62 3.10
CA THR A 372 -5.83 -22.10 3.21
C THR A 372 -6.79 -22.80 2.25
N ILE A 373 -8.02 -22.30 2.10
CA ILE A 373 -8.98 -22.86 1.14
C ILE A 373 -8.50 -22.61 -0.29
N GLU A 374 -7.98 -21.42 -0.61
CA GLU A 374 -7.42 -21.10 -1.93
C GLU A 374 -6.26 -22.04 -2.31
N GLU A 375 -5.32 -22.27 -1.39
CA GLU A 375 -4.21 -23.21 -1.58
C GLU A 375 -4.70 -24.66 -1.71
N GLY A 376 -5.66 -25.06 -0.87
CA GLY A 376 -6.29 -26.38 -0.93
C GLY A 376 -6.98 -26.61 -2.28
N MET A 377 -7.76 -25.64 -2.76
CA MET A 377 -8.40 -25.67 -4.08
C MET A 377 -7.39 -25.78 -5.21
N ALA A 378 -6.32 -24.99 -5.18
CA ALA A 378 -5.27 -25.03 -6.18
C ALA A 378 -4.59 -26.41 -6.23
N ARG A 379 -4.28 -26.98 -5.06
CA ARG A 379 -3.66 -28.29 -4.94
C ARG A 379 -4.59 -29.41 -5.43
N THR A 380 -5.87 -29.41 -5.04
CA THR A 380 -6.83 -30.43 -5.48
C THR A 380 -7.06 -30.35 -7.00
N ASN A 381 -7.09 -29.15 -7.57
CA ASN A 381 -7.13 -28.95 -9.03
C ASN A 381 -5.89 -29.53 -9.72
N GLU A 382 -4.69 -29.28 -9.18
CA GLU A 382 -3.44 -29.82 -9.72
C GLU A 382 -3.41 -31.34 -9.64
N GLN A 383 -3.86 -31.92 -8.52
CA GLN A 383 -4.00 -33.37 -8.35
C GLN A 383 -4.99 -33.97 -9.35
N ALA A 384 -6.11 -33.30 -9.61
CA ALA A 384 -7.09 -33.74 -10.60
C ALA A 384 -6.55 -33.70 -12.03
N ALA A 385 -5.82 -32.65 -12.38
CA ALA A 385 -5.15 -32.56 -13.67
C ALA A 385 -4.08 -33.67 -13.83
N ALA A 386 -3.24 -33.87 -12.81
CA ALA A 386 -2.22 -34.93 -12.80
C ALA A 386 -2.85 -36.33 -12.91
N LEU A 387 -3.92 -36.60 -12.16
CA LEU A 387 -4.62 -37.89 -12.22
C LEU A 387 -5.28 -38.09 -13.60
N THR A 388 -5.86 -37.04 -14.18
CA THR A 388 -6.42 -37.09 -15.54
C THR A 388 -5.34 -37.50 -16.54
N GLU A 389 -4.15 -36.90 -16.45
CA GLU A 389 -3.05 -37.23 -17.35
C GLU A 389 -2.51 -38.65 -17.15
N GLN A 390 -2.36 -39.11 -15.90
CA GLN A 390 -2.02 -40.49 -15.62
C GLN A 390 -3.05 -41.49 -16.17
N TYR A 391 -4.35 -41.17 -16.05
CA TYR A 391 -5.42 -41.94 -16.68
C TYR A 391 -5.27 -41.97 -18.20
N ASN A 392 -5.05 -40.81 -18.82
CA ASN A 392 -4.85 -40.66 -20.26
C ASN A 392 -3.71 -41.54 -20.77
N GLU A 393 -2.52 -41.41 -20.20
CA GLU A 393 -1.33 -42.17 -20.59
C GLU A 393 -1.55 -43.69 -20.40
N ARG A 394 -2.11 -44.09 -19.26
CA ARG A 394 -2.36 -45.50 -18.94
C ARG A 394 -3.27 -46.16 -19.97
N TYR A 395 -4.40 -45.53 -20.28
CA TYR A 395 -5.37 -46.12 -21.20
C TYR A 395 -4.98 -45.94 -22.66
N LEU A 396 -4.21 -44.91 -23.01
CA LEU A 396 -3.57 -44.83 -24.32
C LEU A 396 -2.65 -46.02 -24.56
N SER A 397 -1.78 -46.36 -23.60
CA SER A 397 -0.90 -47.54 -23.71
C SER A 397 -1.71 -48.83 -23.93
N LYS A 398 -2.86 -48.98 -23.28
CA LYS A 398 -3.78 -50.12 -23.51
C LYS A 398 -4.36 -50.11 -24.93
N ALA A 399 -4.72 -48.94 -25.46
CA ALA A 399 -5.24 -48.82 -26.82
C ALA A 399 -4.15 -49.14 -27.87
N GLU A 400 -2.91 -48.73 -27.63
CA GLU A 400 -1.76 -49.07 -28.47
C GLU A 400 -1.50 -50.58 -28.50
N VAL A 401 -1.60 -51.26 -27.35
CA VAL A 401 -1.52 -52.72 -27.29
C VAL A 401 -2.66 -53.37 -28.07
N ALA A 402 -3.89 -52.87 -27.92
CA ALA A 402 -5.04 -53.36 -28.68
C ALA A 402 -4.81 -53.19 -30.20
N SER A 403 -4.31 -52.02 -30.62
CA SER A 403 -3.99 -51.73 -32.02
C SER A 403 -2.91 -52.69 -32.53
N TYR A 404 -1.81 -52.83 -31.79
CA TYR A 404 -0.71 -53.72 -32.13
C TYR A 404 -1.16 -55.18 -32.31
N VAL A 405 -2.09 -55.64 -31.47
CA VAL A 405 -2.68 -56.97 -31.52
C VAL A 405 -3.54 -57.16 -32.77
N LEU A 406 -4.43 -56.20 -33.05
CA LEU A 406 -5.38 -56.27 -34.15
C LEU A 406 -4.72 -56.10 -35.51
N ASP A 407 -3.68 -55.26 -35.63
CA ASP A 407 -2.88 -55.07 -36.84
C ASP A 407 -2.20 -56.36 -37.30
N ARG A 408 -1.76 -57.19 -36.35
CA ARG A 408 -1.02 -58.43 -36.64
C ARG A 408 -1.91 -59.64 -36.83
N ASN A 409 -3.11 -59.65 -36.28
CA ASN A 409 -4.06 -60.74 -36.44
C ASN A 409 -5.50 -60.24 -36.57
N ALA A 410 -5.92 -60.02 -37.82
CA ALA A 410 -7.28 -59.58 -38.13
C ALA A 410 -8.38 -60.58 -37.73
N GLU A 411 -8.06 -61.87 -37.50
CA GLU A 411 -9.04 -62.86 -37.01
C GLU A 411 -9.49 -62.56 -35.57
N LEU A 412 -8.79 -61.69 -34.84
CA LEU A 412 -9.14 -61.26 -33.50
C LEU A 412 -10.18 -60.14 -33.46
N LYS A 413 -10.58 -59.60 -34.62
CA LYS A 413 -11.70 -58.64 -34.76
C LYS A 413 -13.08 -59.31 -34.62
N ASP A 414 -13.18 -60.38 -33.83
CA ASP A 414 -14.41 -61.09 -33.50
C ASP A 414 -14.91 -60.70 -32.10
N LYS A 415 -16.22 -60.77 -31.84
CA LYS A 415 -16.81 -60.36 -30.57
C LYS A 415 -16.23 -61.12 -29.37
N ASP A 416 -16.08 -62.44 -29.44
CA ASP A 416 -15.61 -63.25 -28.31
C ASP A 416 -14.12 -62.99 -28.05
N LYS A 417 -13.33 -62.78 -29.12
CA LYS A 417 -11.91 -62.44 -29.04
C LYS A 417 -11.64 -61.02 -28.57
N LEU A 418 -12.48 -60.06 -28.96
CA LEU A 418 -12.46 -58.71 -28.41
C LEU A 418 -12.85 -58.70 -26.94
N GLN A 419 -13.75 -59.58 -26.48
CA GLN A 419 -14.02 -59.72 -25.05
C GLN A 419 -12.79 -60.26 -24.30
N GLU A 420 -12.12 -61.29 -24.83
CA GLU A 420 -10.89 -61.84 -24.24
C GLU A 420 -9.78 -60.78 -24.17
N LEU A 421 -9.59 -59.99 -25.23
CA LEU A 421 -8.64 -58.88 -25.25
C LEU A 421 -9.03 -57.75 -24.29
N ALA A 422 -10.33 -57.43 -24.19
CA ALA A 422 -10.83 -56.43 -23.25
C ALA A 422 -10.58 -56.84 -21.79
N ASP A 423 -10.78 -58.12 -21.47
CA ASP A 423 -10.52 -58.68 -20.13
C ASP A 423 -9.03 -58.58 -19.79
N VAL A 424 -8.13 -58.96 -20.72
CA VAL A 424 -6.66 -58.85 -20.57
C VAL A 424 -6.20 -57.41 -20.39
N LEU A 425 -6.76 -56.49 -21.18
CA LEU A 425 -6.47 -55.06 -21.07
C LEU A 425 -7.19 -54.43 -19.88
N GLN A 426 -8.05 -55.16 -19.16
CA GLN A 426 -8.91 -54.66 -18.09
C GLN A 426 -9.67 -53.39 -18.50
N VAL A 427 -10.36 -53.46 -19.63
CA VAL A 427 -11.18 -52.38 -20.21
C VAL A 427 -12.58 -52.90 -20.47
N GLN A 428 -13.57 -52.02 -20.36
CA GLN A 428 -14.97 -52.45 -20.46
C GLN A 428 -15.37 -52.74 -21.90
N TYR A 429 -15.01 -51.82 -22.81
CA TYR A 429 -15.42 -51.91 -24.20
C TYR A 429 -14.27 -51.64 -25.16
N LEU A 430 -14.19 -52.47 -26.20
CA LEU A 430 -13.39 -52.28 -27.40
C LEU A 430 -14.33 -52.08 -28.58
N TYR A 431 -14.07 -51.06 -29.38
CA TYR A 431 -14.78 -50.74 -30.61
C TYR A 431 -13.75 -50.72 -31.74
N VAL A 432 -14.00 -51.47 -32.81
CA VAL A 432 -13.14 -51.50 -33.99
C VAL A 432 -13.91 -50.85 -35.13
N PHE A 433 -13.35 -49.79 -35.70
CA PHE A 433 -13.91 -49.06 -36.82
C PHE A 433 -13.11 -49.32 -38.09
N ASP A 434 -13.79 -49.37 -39.22
CA ASP A 434 -13.16 -49.47 -40.53
C ASP A 434 -12.68 -48.10 -41.06
N GLY A 435 -12.02 -48.10 -42.23
CA GLY A 435 -11.53 -46.88 -42.88
C GLY A 435 -12.62 -45.89 -43.34
N GLU A 436 -13.90 -46.28 -43.34
CA GLU A 436 -15.03 -45.39 -43.63
C GLU A 436 -15.66 -44.81 -42.34
N GLY A 437 -15.17 -45.21 -41.16
CA GLY A 437 -15.69 -44.78 -39.86
C GLY A 437 -16.96 -45.52 -39.43
N VAL A 438 -17.19 -46.72 -39.97
CA VAL A 438 -18.28 -47.62 -39.57
C VAL A 438 -17.75 -48.62 -38.54
N LEU A 439 -18.53 -48.86 -37.49
CA LEU A 439 -18.19 -49.85 -36.47
C LEU A 439 -18.23 -51.27 -37.08
N GLU A 440 -17.06 -51.88 -37.23
CA GLU A 440 -16.84 -53.21 -37.78
C GLU A 440 -17.15 -54.30 -36.74
N SER A 441 -16.57 -54.18 -35.53
CA SER A 441 -16.77 -55.14 -34.45
C SER A 441 -16.61 -54.51 -33.06
N THR A 442 -17.25 -55.12 -32.06
CA THR A 442 -17.19 -54.67 -30.66
C THR A 442 -17.58 -55.80 -29.70
N ASN A 443 -17.06 -55.77 -28.49
CA ASN A 443 -17.53 -56.62 -27.39
C ASN A 443 -18.78 -56.03 -26.67
N SER A 444 -19.15 -54.78 -26.95
CA SER A 444 -20.28 -54.10 -26.30
C SER A 444 -21.67 -54.55 -26.81
N SER A 445 -22.72 -54.07 -26.15
CA SER A 445 -24.11 -54.17 -26.64
C SER A 445 -24.44 -53.14 -27.72
N TYR A 446 -23.62 -52.10 -27.88
CA TYR A 446 -23.82 -51.02 -28.83
C TYR A 446 -23.31 -51.44 -30.20
N THR A 447 -24.22 -51.86 -31.07
CA THR A 447 -23.90 -52.35 -32.43
C THR A 447 -24.54 -51.43 -33.46
N ASN A 448 -23.95 -51.35 -34.66
CA ASN A 448 -24.39 -50.46 -35.76
C ASN A 448 -24.20 -48.96 -35.47
N PHE A 449 -22.96 -48.55 -35.18
CA PHE A 449 -22.58 -47.16 -34.98
C PHE A 449 -21.72 -46.65 -36.15
N VAL A 450 -21.87 -45.38 -36.52
CA VAL A 450 -21.08 -44.70 -37.56
C VAL A 450 -20.65 -43.35 -37.01
N LEU A 451 -19.39 -42.97 -37.23
CA LEU A 451 -18.89 -41.67 -36.79
C LEU A 451 -19.66 -40.51 -37.43
N SER A 452 -19.99 -39.51 -36.62
CA SER A 452 -20.71 -38.32 -37.06
C SER A 452 -19.89 -37.44 -38.01
N GLU A 453 -20.59 -36.71 -38.88
CA GLU A 453 -20.03 -35.64 -39.70
C GLU A 453 -20.17 -34.26 -39.07
N ASP A 454 -20.96 -34.12 -38.00
CA ASP A 454 -21.22 -32.85 -37.33
C ASP A 454 -20.13 -32.55 -36.29
N PRO A 455 -19.37 -31.45 -36.42
CA PRO A 455 -18.37 -31.05 -35.42
C PRO A 455 -18.92 -30.84 -34.00
N ALA A 456 -20.25 -30.71 -33.83
CA ALA A 456 -20.88 -30.58 -32.52
C ALA A 456 -21.11 -31.91 -31.79
N GLU A 457 -21.02 -33.06 -32.48
CA GLU A 457 -21.24 -34.39 -31.88
C GLU A 457 -19.95 -35.02 -31.35
N GLN A 458 -20.07 -35.77 -30.25
CA GLN A 458 -18.94 -36.33 -29.51
C GLN A 458 -18.04 -37.23 -30.38
N SER A 459 -18.62 -37.96 -31.34
CA SER A 459 -17.89 -38.93 -32.17
C SER A 459 -17.05 -38.29 -33.30
N TYR A 460 -17.28 -37.02 -33.63
CA TYR A 460 -16.59 -36.34 -34.74
C TYR A 460 -15.08 -36.26 -34.56
N GLU A 461 -14.61 -36.04 -33.32
CA GLU A 461 -13.20 -35.97 -32.94
C GLU A 461 -12.37 -37.17 -33.47
N PHE A 462 -12.95 -38.37 -33.46
CA PHE A 462 -12.27 -39.61 -33.87
C PHE A 462 -12.07 -39.75 -35.37
N ARG A 463 -12.72 -38.92 -36.21
CA ARG A 463 -12.44 -38.88 -37.65
C ARG A 463 -11.01 -38.42 -37.97
N LYS A 464 -10.35 -37.74 -37.03
CA LYS A 464 -8.92 -37.39 -37.14
C LYS A 464 -8.04 -38.64 -37.32
N LEU A 465 -8.41 -39.78 -36.71
CA LEU A 465 -7.70 -41.05 -36.84
C LEU A 465 -7.73 -41.58 -38.28
N LEU A 466 -8.89 -41.49 -38.94
CA LEU A 466 -9.05 -41.85 -40.36
C LEU A 466 -8.24 -40.94 -41.31
N GLN A 467 -7.75 -39.80 -40.82
CA GLN A 467 -6.91 -38.87 -41.58
C GLN A 467 -5.41 -39.10 -41.33
N GLY A 468 -5.04 -40.14 -40.56
CA GLY A 468 -3.65 -40.50 -40.26
C GLY A 468 -3.08 -39.83 -39.01
N VAL A 469 -3.92 -39.43 -38.06
CA VAL A 469 -3.48 -39.12 -36.68
C VAL A 469 -3.30 -40.43 -35.92
N ASP A 470 -2.20 -40.62 -35.19
CA ASP A 470 -1.88 -41.90 -34.54
C ASP A 470 -2.87 -42.26 -33.42
N PHE A 471 -3.25 -41.29 -32.59
CA PHE A 471 -4.21 -41.49 -31.51
C PHE A 471 -5.02 -40.22 -31.20
N VAL A 472 -6.19 -40.40 -30.59
CA VAL A 472 -7.08 -39.34 -30.10
C VAL A 472 -7.54 -39.74 -28.70
N ILE A 473 -7.25 -38.89 -27.73
CA ILE A 473 -7.79 -38.99 -26.38
C ILE A 473 -8.90 -37.95 -26.27
N GLN A 474 -10.12 -38.41 -26.03
CA GLN A 474 -11.24 -37.52 -25.76
C GLN A 474 -11.27 -37.16 -24.27
N GLU A 475 -11.60 -35.91 -23.95
CA GLU A 475 -11.84 -35.51 -22.56
C GLU A 475 -13.04 -36.28 -21.97
N PRO A 476 -12.97 -36.71 -20.69
CA PRO A 476 -14.07 -37.37 -20.01
C PRO A 476 -15.33 -36.51 -20.06
N GLN A 477 -16.42 -37.05 -20.63
CA GLN A 477 -17.69 -36.34 -20.75
C GLN A 477 -18.87 -37.31 -20.71
N PRO A 478 -20.09 -36.84 -20.36
CA PRO A 478 -21.28 -37.67 -20.39
C PRO A 478 -21.51 -38.22 -21.80
N ASP A 479 -21.64 -39.54 -21.93
CA ASP A 479 -21.88 -40.14 -23.24
C ASP A 479 -23.30 -39.87 -23.73
N GLU A 480 -23.47 -39.65 -25.03
CA GLU A 480 -24.76 -39.28 -25.63
C GLU A 480 -25.87 -40.34 -25.46
N VAL A 481 -25.52 -41.59 -25.10
CA VAL A 481 -26.46 -42.72 -25.02
C VAL A 481 -26.92 -43.00 -23.60
N SER A 482 -26.00 -43.23 -22.65
CA SER A 482 -26.31 -43.47 -21.24
C SER A 482 -26.31 -42.21 -20.37
N GLY A 483 -25.66 -41.13 -20.79
CA GLY A 483 -25.44 -39.94 -19.96
C GLY A 483 -24.44 -40.15 -18.83
N ASP A 484 -23.76 -41.30 -18.80
CA ASP A 484 -22.74 -41.59 -17.80
C ASP A 484 -21.42 -40.93 -18.22
N LEU A 485 -20.62 -40.47 -17.26
CA LEU A 485 -19.28 -39.97 -17.56
C LEU A 485 -18.44 -41.10 -18.19
N ARG A 486 -18.01 -40.89 -19.43
CA ARG A 486 -17.16 -41.82 -20.16
C ARG A 486 -16.01 -41.09 -20.81
N GLN A 487 -14.92 -41.82 -20.97
CA GLN A 487 -13.78 -41.38 -21.75
C GLN A 487 -13.54 -42.37 -22.88
N TYR A 488 -13.31 -41.85 -24.08
CA TYR A 488 -12.99 -42.65 -25.24
C TYR A 488 -11.57 -42.34 -25.73
N ILE A 489 -10.80 -43.39 -25.97
CA ILE A 489 -9.42 -43.25 -26.47
C ILE A 489 -9.30 -44.12 -27.71
N GLY A 490 -8.91 -43.52 -28.83
CA GLY A 490 -8.79 -44.20 -30.12
C GLY A 490 -7.35 -44.21 -30.61
N VAL A 491 -6.91 -45.33 -31.19
CA VAL A 491 -5.59 -45.52 -31.81
C VAL A 491 -5.77 -46.13 -33.19
N THR A 492 -5.05 -45.59 -34.17
CA THR A 492 -5.16 -45.95 -35.58
C THR A 492 -4.64 -47.36 -35.86
N LEU A 493 -5.44 -48.14 -36.58
CA LEU A 493 -5.06 -49.46 -37.09
C LEU A 493 -4.36 -49.32 -38.43
N HIS A 494 -3.45 -50.24 -38.73
CA HIS A 494 -2.62 -50.22 -39.93
C HIS A 494 -2.77 -51.49 -40.76
N ASP A 495 -2.85 -51.32 -42.08
CA ASP A 495 -2.78 -52.42 -43.04
C ASP A 495 -1.38 -53.04 -43.10
N ALA A 496 -1.23 -54.15 -43.84
CA ALA A 496 0.05 -54.83 -44.02
C ALA A 496 1.13 -53.99 -44.75
N GLN A 497 0.75 -52.84 -45.33
CA GLN A 497 1.63 -51.87 -45.97
C GLN A 497 1.96 -50.68 -45.05
N GLY A 498 1.37 -50.62 -43.85
CA GLY A 498 1.54 -49.55 -42.87
C GLY A 498 0.68 -48.32 -43.10
N ASN A 499 -0.37 -48.39 -43.94
CA ASN A 499 -1.33 -47.29 -44.10
C ASN A 499 -2.44 -47.41 -43.07
N ALA A 500 -3.01 -46.28 -42.63
CA ALA A 500 -4.17 -46.26 -41.76
C ALA A 500 -5.37 -47.00 -42.40
N ASP A 501 -5.91 -47.99 -41.69
CA ASP A 501 -7.02 -48.85 -42.11
C ASP A 501 -8.04 -49.01 -40.97
N GLY A 502 -8.63 -47.89 -40.58
CA GLY A 502 -9.54 -47.81 -39.43
C GLY A 502 -8.82 -47.52 -38.12
N PHE A 503 -9.49 -47.79 -37.00
CA PHE A 503 -8.94 -47.56 -35.67
C PHE A 503 -9.62 -48.44 -34.62
N VAL A 504 -8.96 -48.66 -33.50
CA VAL A 504 -9.54 -49.26 -32.30
C VAL A 504 -9.80 -48.17 -31.28
N GLN A 505 -10.95 -48.23 -30.60
CA GLN A 505 -11.36 -47.29 -29.57
C GLN A 505 -11.73 -48.03 -28.30
N LEU A 506 -11.20 -47.55 -27.18
CA LEU A 506 -11.55 -47.96 -25.83
C LEU A 506 -12.70 -47.11 -25.31
N GLY A 507 -13.69 -47.75 -24.70
CA GLY A 507 -14.70 -47.06 -23.88
C GLY A 507 -14.46 -47.33 -22.41
N ILE A 508 -14.14 -46.28 -21.65
CA ILE A 508 -13.74 -46.38 -20.24
C ILE A 508 -14.73 -45.60 -19.39
N ARG A 509 -15.10 -46.15 -18.22
CA ARG A 509 -15.81 -45.43 -17.17
C ARG A 509 -14.82 -45.09 -16.06
N PRO A 510 -14.31 -43.84 -15.99
CA PRO A 510 -13.24 -43.51 -15.08
C PRO A 510 -13.82 -43.17 -13.70
N GLN A 511 -14.29 -44.19 -12.95
CA GLN A 511 -14.98 -44.01 -11.67
C GLN A 511 -14.17 -43.18 -10.66
N ARG A 512 -12.88 -43.48 -10.51
CA ARG A 512 -12.00 -42.75 -9.58
C ARG A 512 -11.77 -41.31 -10.01
N LEU A 513 -11.58 -41.08 -11.31
CA LEU A 513 -11.48 -39.72 -11.85
C LEU A 513 -12.80 -38.98 -11.65
N ALA A 514 -13.95 -39.64 -11.80
CA ALA A 514 -15.25 -39.04 -11.54
C ALA A 514 -15.38 -38.60 -10.07
N THR A 515 -15.02 -39.46 -9.12
CA THR A 515 -15.03 -39.12 -7.69
C THR A 515 -14.06 -37.98 -7.36
N LEU A 516 -12.87 -37.96 -7.98
CA LEU A 516 -11.89 -36.89 -7.73
C LEU A 516 -12.27 -35.57 -8.42
N LEU A 517 -12.89 -35.62 -9.60
CA LEU A 517 -13.47 -34.45 -10.25
C LEU A 517 -14.69 -33.93 -9.47
N GLU A 518 -15.45 -34.80 -8.81
CA GLU A 518 -16.50 -34.41 -7.85
C GLU A 518 -15.89 -33.71 -6.63
N SER A 519 -14.74 -34.17 -6.11
CA SER A 519 -14.08 -33.52 -4.96
C SER A 519 -13.47 -32.16 -5.28
N VAL A 520 -13.22 -31.86 -6.56
CA VAL A 520 -12.75 -30.55 -7.04
C VAL A 520 -13.90 -29.53 -7.14
N GLN A 521 -15.15 -29.99 -7.16
CA GLN A 521 -16.29 -29.09 -7.26
C GLN A 521 -16.40 -28.21 -6.00
N ILE A 522 -16.83 -26.97 -6.23
CA ILE A 522 -16.85 -25.93 -5.19
C ILE A 522 -17.72 -26.30 -3.99
N ASP A 523 -18.75 -27.12 -4.20
CA ASP A 523 -19.61 -27.67 -3.16
C ASP A 523 -18.86 -28.68 -2.29
N SER A 524 -18.12 -29.63 -2.87
CA SER A 524 -17.31 -30.58 -2.09
C SER A 524 -16.20 -29.89 -1.27
N ILE A 525 -15.58 -28.84 -1.80
CA ILE A 525 -14.47 -28.15 -1.13
C ILE A 525 -14.96 -27.26 0.01
N LEU A 526 -16.11 -26.61 -0.17
CA LEU A 526 -16.64 -25.70 0.85
C LEU A 526 -17.60 -26.40 1.83
N ASP A 527 -17.99 -27.64 1.55
CA ASP A 527 -18.76 -28.45 2.50
C ASP A 527 -17.93 -28.78 3.74
N GLY A 528 -18.57 -28.70 4.91
CA GLY A 528 -17.91 -28.90 6.20
C GLY A 528 -16.97 -27.77 6.66
N VAL A 529 -16.63 -26.78 5.83
CA VAL A 529 -15.79 -25.63 6.23
C VAL A 529 -16.51 -24.80 7.30
N LYS A 530 -15.95 -24.79 8.52
CA LYS A 530 -16.40 -23.98 9.65
C LYS A 530 -15.36 -22.98 10.09
N ILE A 531 -15.81 -21.80 10.50
CA ILE A 531 -14.97 -20.73 11.06
C ILE A 531 -15.60 -20.27 12.38
N GLY A 532 -14.93 -20.52 13.51
CA GLY A 532 -15.56 -20.37 14.82
C GLY A 532 -16.71 -21.35 15.02
N ALA A 533 -17.66 -21.06 15.92
CA ALA A 533 -18.71 -22.02 16.26
C ALA A 533 -19.85 -22.09 15.22
N GLU A 534 -20.18 -20.99 14.56
CA GLU A 534 -21.28 -20.86 13.58
C GLU A 534 -20.88 -20.24 12.22
N GLY A 535 -19.60 -19.92 11.99
CA GLY A 535 -19.15 -19.43 10.68
C GLY A 535 -19.01 -20.54 9.64
N PHE A 536 -19.09 -20.15 8.37
CA PHE A 536 -19.10 -21.05 7.22
C PHE A 536 -18.49 -20.38 5.98
N ALA A 537 -18.19 -21.18 4.95
CA ALA A 537 -17.82 -20.67 3.64
C ALA A 537 -18.96 -20.79 2.62
N PHE A 538 -19.02 -19.90 1.65
CA PHE A 538 -19.95 -19.94 0.52
C PHE A 538 -19.32 -19.36 -0.75
N ALA A 539 -19.83 -19.69 -1.93
CA ALA A 539 -19.30 -19.23 -3.22
C ALA A 539 -20.37 -18.57 -4.08
N VAL A 540 -19.98 -17.52 -4.81
CA VAL A 540 -20.82 -16.80 -5.77
C VAL A 540 -20.16 -16.84 -7.15
N ASP A 541 -20.90 -17.26 -8.16
CA ASP A 541 -20.47 -17.28 -9.57
C ASP A 541 -20.21 -15.85 -10.07
N LYS A 542 -19.05 -15.62 -10.69
CA LYS A 542 -18.66 -14.30 -11.20
C LYS A 542 -19.52 -13.83 -12.37
N THR A 543 -19.93 -14.77 -13.21
CA THR A 543 -20.64 -14.52 -14.47
C THR A 543 -22.13 -14.36 -14.23
N ALA A 544 -22.71 -15.26 -13.44
CA ALA A 544 -24.14 -15.29 -13.15
C ALA A 544 -24.52 -14.44 -11.93
N GLY A 545 -23.58 -14.16 -11.02
CA GLY A 545 -23.85 -13.46 -9.76
C GLY A 545 -24.77 -14.27 -8.81
N THR A 546 -24.84 -15.59 -8.99
CA THR A 546 -25.68 -16.51 -8.22
C THR A 546 -24.84 -17.30 -7.22
N PHE A 547 -25.43 -17.72 -6.10
CA PHE A 547 -24.76 -18.63 -5.18
C PHE A 547 -24.45 -19.95 -5.89
N ALA A 548 -23.18 -20.24 -6.10
CA ALA A 548 -22.71 -21.52 -6.63
C ALA A 548 -22.74 -22.59 -5.54
N TYR A 549 -22.36 -22.22 -4.31
CA TYR A 549 -22.49 -23.04 -3.12
C TYR A 549 -22.87 -22.18 -1.91
N HIS A 550 -23.73 -22.73 -1.04
CA HIS A 550 -24.06 -22.15 0.27
C HIS A 550 -24.60 -23.26 1.19
N PRO A 551 -24.26 -23.30 2.49
CA PRO A 551 -24.71 -24.37 3.41
C PRO A 551 -26.23 -24.52 3.50
N ASN A 552 -26.95 -23.42 3.32
CA ASN A 552 -28.39 -23.45 3.05
C ASN A 552 -28.65 -23.73 1.55
N ALA A 553 -29.00 -24.98 1.23
CA ALA A 553 -29.28 -25.44 -0.13
C ALA A 553 -30.39 -24.65 -0.86
N GLU A 554 -31.29 -23.97 -0.15
CA GLU A 554 -32.35 -23.15 -0.77
C GLU A 554 -31.82 -21.90 -1.49
N LEU A 555 -30.61 -21.45 -1.15
CA LEU A 555 -29.97 -20.27 -1.74
C LEU A 555 -29.17 -20.59 -3.00
N VAL A 556 -28.77 -21.83 -3.20
CA VAL A 556 -27.98 -22.26 -4.38
C VAL A 556 -28.77 -21.97 -5.68
N GLY A 557 -28.10 -21.36 -6.66
CA GLY A 557 -28.68 -20.92 -7.93
C GLY A 557 -29.52 -19.64 -7.85
N ARG A 558 -29.65 -19.01 -6.67
CA ARG A 558 -30.32 -17.71 -6.52
C ARG A 558 -29.31 -16.56 -6.67
N ALA A 559 -29.77 -15.42 -7.19
CA ALA A 559 -28.93 -14.23 -7.32
C ALA A 559 -28.53 -13.68 -5.94
N ALA A 560 -27.24 -13.54 -5.67
CA ALA A 560 -26.73 -13.10 -4.37
C ALA A 560 -27.25 -11.70 -3.98
N THR A 561 -27.40 -10.81 -4.98
CA THR A 561 -27.93 -9.46 -4.79
C THR A 561 -29.40 -9.43 -4.38
N SER A 562 -30.18 -10.46 -4.71
CA SER A 562 -31.58 -10.57 -4.28
C SER A 562 -31.74 -10.97 -2.81
N TYR A 563 -30.67 -11.49 -2.19
CA TYR A 563 -30.64 -11.96 -0.81
C TYR A 563 -29.79 -11.08 0.12
N GLY A 564 -29.45 -9.85 -0.30
CA GLY A 564 -28.89 -8.82 0.57
C GLY A 564 -27.48 -8.37 0.21
N MET A 565 -26.75 -9.11 -0.62
CA MET A 565 -25.44 -8.70 -1.12
C MET A 565 -25.56 -7.54 -2.12
N THR A 566 -24.48 -6.80 -2.31
CA THR A 566 -24.39 -5.69 -3.27
C THR A 566 -23.28 -5.93 -4.28
N ASP A 567 -23.37 -5.32 -5.46
CA ASP A 567 -22.35 -5.48 -6.51
C ASP A 567 -20.94 -5.05 -6.04
N ALA A 568 -20.86 -4.08 -5.11
CA ALA A 568 -19.58 -3.64 -4.53
C ALA A 568 -18.93 -4.68 -3.61
N GLN A 569 -19.70 -5.66 -3.12
CA GLN A 569 -19.22 -6.76 -2.28
C GLN A 569 -18.75 -7.95 -3.11
N LEU A 570 -19.17 -8.06 -4.38
CA LEU A 570 -18.78 -9.10 -5.34
C LEU A 570 -17.41 -8.79 -5.97
N LYS A 571 -16.35 -8.93 -5.19
CA LYS A 571 -14.97 -8.66 -5.62
C LYS A 571 -13.97 -9.45 -4.79
N ASN A 572 -12.77 -9.64 -5.34
CA ASN A 572 -11.63 -10.18 -4.61
C ASN A 572 -11.22 -9.28 -3.42
N GLY A 573 -10.79 -9.90 -2.33
CA GLY A 573 -10.25 -9.21 -1.16
C GLY A 573 -11.29 -8.35 -0.41
N TYR A 574 -12.59 -8.57 -0.66
CA TYR A 574 -13.62 -7.97 0.18
C TYR A 574 -13.47 -8.47 1.62
N SER A 575 -13.44 -7.56 2.59
CA SER A 575 -13.30 -7.87 4.01
C SER A 575 -14.09 -6.86 4.84
N ASP A 576 -15.37 -7.11 5.05
CA ASP A 576 -16.28 -6.30 5.85
C ASP A 576 -17.59 -7.04 6.13
N TYR A 577 -18.55 -6.36 6.75
CA TYR A 577 -19.90 -6.85 6.96
C TYR A 577 -20.71 -6.96 5.68
N LEU A 578 -21.24 -8.15 5.41
CA LEU A 578 -22.23 -8.42 4.38
C LEU A 578 -23.51 -9.00 4.98
N THR A 579 -24.62 -8.93 4.23
CA THR A 579 -25.91 -9.46 4.66
C THR A 579 -26.37 -10.51 3.65
N VAL A 580 -26.67 -11.72 4.14
CA VAL A 580 -27.27 -12.80 3.36
C VAL A 580 -28.50 -13.29 4.09
N ASP A 581 -29.63 -13.36 3.39
CA ASP A 581 -30.91 -13.86 3.92
C ASP A 581 -31.35 -13.16 5.22
N GLY A 582 -31.12 -11.85 5.30
CA GLY A 582 -31.49 -11.02 6.45
C GLY A 582 -30.63 -11.21 7.70
N LYS A 583 -29.54 -11.99 7.63
CA LYS A 583 -28.53 -12.13 8.68
C LYS A 583 -27.24 -11.42 8.27
N THR A 584 -26.60 -10.75 9.22
CA THR A 584 -25.35 -10.03 9.00
C THR A 584 -24.16 -10.91 9.40
N TYR A 585 -23.19 -10.98 8.49
CA TYR A 585 -21.96 -11.73 8.66
C TYR A 585 -20.78 -10.78 8.45
N TYR A 586 -19.71 -10.97 9.20
CA TYR A 586 -18.42 -10.40 8.84
C TYR A 586 -17.73 -11.41 7.93
N ALA A 587 -17.37 -11.01 6.71
CA ALA A 587 -16.84 -11.94 5.73
C ALA A 587 -15.58 -11.41 5.05
N SER A 588 -14.64 -12.32 4.80
CA SER A 588 -13.51 -12.11 3.91
C SER A 588 -13.73 -12.90 2.62
N SER A 589 -13.17 -12.44 1.51
CA SER A 589 -13.27 -13.13 0.22
C SER A 589 -11.94 -13.20 -0.52
N PHE A 590 -11.86 -14.22 -1.35
CA PHE A 590 -10.81 -14.39 -2.35
C PHE A 590 -11.46 -14.79 -3.68
N GLU A 591 -10.67 -14.76 -4.74
CA GLU A 591 -11.12 -14.97 -6.10
C GLU A 591 -10.47 -16.23 -6.67
N THR A 592 -11.29 -17.17 -7.12
CA THR A 592 -10.85 -18.31 -7.95
C THR A 592 -11.11 -17.99 -9.42
N ASP A 593 -10.89 -18.89 -10.38
CA ASP A 593 -11.17 -18.58 -11.79
C ASP A 593 -12.65 -18.23 -12.04
N ASP A 594 -13.57 -19.01 -11.47
CA ASP A 594 -15.01 -18.93 -11.74
C ASP A 594 -15.83 -18.29 -10.61
N TYR A 595 -15.30 -18.24 -9.38
CA TYR A 595 -16.07 -17.87 -8.19
C TYR A 595 -15.43 -16.77 -7.35
N TYR A 596 -16.28 -16.00 -6.67
CA TYR A 596 -15.90 -15.28 -5.44
C TYR A 596 -16.27 -16.14 -4.25
N VAL A 597 -15.27 -16.59 -3.50
CA VAL A 597 -15.46 -17.43 -2.31
C VAL A 597 -15.39 -16.54 -1.08
N TYR A 598 -16.37 -16.70 -0.18
CA TYR A 598 -16.51 -15.95 1.04
C TYR A 598 -16.39 -16.86 2.24
N VAL A 599 -15.60 -16.43 3.20
CA VAL A 599 -15.49 -16.98 4.55
C VAL A 599 -16.23 -16.05 5.49
N ALA A 600 -17.33 -16.49 6.07
CA ALA A 600 -18.29 -15.64 6.77
C ALA A 600 -18.57 -16.10 8.21
N GLN A 601 -18.51 -15.17 9.16
CA GLN A 601 -18.81 -15.41 10.57
C GLN A 601 -20.00 -14.55 11.06
N PRO A 602 -20.94 -15.08 11.86
CA PRO A 602 -22.11 -14.32 12.30
C PRO A 602 -21.75 -13.17 13.25
N GLU A 603 -22.47 -12.05 13.14
CA GLU A 603 -22.30 -10.91 14.06
C GLU A 603 -22.60 -11.26 15.54
N GLY A 604 -23.46 -12.25 15.79
CA GLY A 604 -23.85 -12.66 17.14
C GLY A 604 -22.70 -13.20 17.99
N GLU A 605 -21.75 -13.92 17.38
CA GLU A 605 -20.57 -14.44 18.06
C GLU A 605 -19.65 -13.29 18.51
N LEU A 606 -19.43 -12.31 17.62
CA LEU A 606 -18.66 -11.10 17.92
C LEU A 606 -19.18 -10.36 19.17
N MET A 607 -20.50 -10.33 19.37
CA MET A 607 -21.10 -9.65 20.52
C MET A 607 -20.96 -10.45 21.83
N THR A 608 -20.90 -11.77 21.74
CA THR A 608 -20.85 -12.68 22.90
C THR A 608 -19.51 -12.56 23.64
N GLU A 609 -18.40 -12.40 22.92
CA GLU A 609 -17.07 -12.16 23.49
C GLU A 609 -16.90 -10.76 24.11
N ARG A 610 -17.49 -9.73 23.48
CA ARG A 610 -17.25 -8.31 23.83
C ARG A 610 -18.02 -7.83 25.05
N VAL A 611 -19.30 -8.21 25.16
CA VAL A 611 -20.22 -7.65 26.15
C VAL A 611 -19.75 -7.87 27.59
N PRO A 612 -19.30 -9.07 28.01
CA PRO A 612 -18.83 -9.28 29.38
C PRO A 612 -17.64 -8.38 29.75
N LEU A 613 -16.68 -8.22 28.83
CA LEU A 613 -15.48 -7.43 29.06
C LEU A 613 -15.78 -5.91 29.10
N THR A 614 -16.65 -5.41 28.21
CA THR A 614 -17.12 -4.00 28.24
C THR A 614 -17.87 -3.71 29.54
N VAL A 615 -18.78 -4.60 29.95
CA VAL A 615 -19.57 -4.42 31.17
C VAL A 615 -18.67 -4.42 32.40
N ALA A 616 -17.73 -5.37 32.51
CA ALA A 616 -16.79 -5.43 33.63
C ALA A 616 -15.93 -4.15 33.72
N THR A 617 -15.41 -3.67 32.59
CA THR A 617 -14.62 -2.43 32.52
C THR A 617 -15.46 -1.20 32.85
N GLY A 618 -16.70 -1.13 32.35
CA GLY A 618 -17.64 -0.06 32.62
C GLY A 618 -18.02 0.03 34.09
N VAL A 619 -18.39 -1.08 34.72
CA VAL A 619 -18.71 -1.13 36.16
C VAL A 619 -17.50 -0.71 37.00
N SER A 620 -16.33 -1.27 36.71
CA SER A 620 -15.09 -0.94 37.42
C SER A 620 -14.70 0.53 37.24
N GLY A 621 -14.86 1.06 36.03
CA GLY A 621 -14.65 2.46 35.71
C GLY A 621 -15.60 3.40 36.44
N LEU A 622 -16.90 3.06 36.50
CA LEU A 622 -17.91 3.82 37.23
C LEU A 622 -17.58 3.88 38.72
N VAL A 623 -17.26 2.74 39.33
CA VAL A 623 -16.87 2.66 40.75
C VAL A 623 -15.65 3.52 41.02
N CYS A 624 -14.62 3.46 40.17
CA CYS A 624 -13.43 4.29 40.31
C CYS A 624 -13.75 5.79 40.21
N GLN A 625 -14.60 6.20 39.26
CA GLN A 625 -15.00 7.60 39.09
C GLN A 625 -15.84 8.11 40.26
N ILE A 626 -16.71 7.28 40.84
CA ILE A 626 -17.45 7.60 42.06
C ILE A 626 -16.48 7.82 43.23
N ILE A 627 -15.48 6.96 43.40
CA ILE A 627 -14.51 7.09 44.50
C ILE A 627 -13.65 8.36 44.31
N VAL A 628 -13.20 8.66 43.09
CA VAL A 628 -12.48 9.92 42.81
C VAL A 628 -13.36 11.13 43.12
N PHE A 629 -14.63 11.12 42.72
CA PHE A 629 -15.58 12.17 43.05
C PHE A 629 -15.71 12.36 44.57
N LEU A 630 -15.87 11.27 45.32
CA LEU A 630 -15.95 11.32 46.78
C LEU A 630 -14.68 11.91 47.40
N LEU A 631 -13.49 11.49 46.95
CA LEU A 631 -12.21 11.98 47.46
C LEU A 631 -11.97 13.48 47.16
N VAL A 632 -12.46 13.97 46.02
CA VAL A 632 -12.32 15.38 45.60
C VAL A 632 -13.36 16.27 46.28
N ALA A 633 -14.62 15.87 46.32
CA ALA A 633 -15.74 16.71 46.75
C ALA A 633 -15.91 16.79 48.28
N PHE A 634 -15.40 15.80 49.03
CA PHE A 634 -15.58 15.70 50.47
C PHE A 634 -14.29 15.99 51.26
N GLU A 635 -14.44 16.64 52.42
CA GLU A 635 -13.31 17.00 53.30
C GLU A 635 -13.54 16.54 54.74
N VAL A 636 -12.52 15.94 55.36
CA VAL A 636 -12.57 15.52 56.77
C VAL A 636 -12.34 16.72 57.68
N ARG A 637 -13.25 16.91 58.64
CA ARG A 637 -13.23 18.04 59.57
C ARG A 637 -11.97 17.95 60.47
N PRO A 638 -11.14 19.00 60.58
CA PRO A 638 -10.04 19.00 61.54
C PRO A 638 -10.59 18.95 62.97
N ARG A 639 -10.19 17.93 63.74
CA ARG A 639 -10.51 17.81 65.17
C ARG A 639 -9.66 18.80 65.98
N GLY A 640 -10.26 19.95 66.31
CA GLY A 640 -9.91 20.78 67.46
C GLY A 640 -8.85 21.88 67.27
N ARG A 641 -9.30 23.13 67.20
CA ARG A 641 -9.08 24.12 68.28
C ARG A 641 -10.13 25.23 68.13
N ALA A 642 -11.03 25.32 69.09
CA ALA A 642 -11.77 26.54 69.34
C ALA A 642 -10.77 27.56 69.89
N VAL A 643 -10.57 28.66 69.19
CA VAL A 643 -10.11 29.92 69.78
C VAL A 643 -10.95 31.00 69.12
N ALA A 644 -11.74 31.67 69.95
CA ALA A 644 -12.43 32.89 69.65
C ALA A 644 -11.41 34.00 69.33
N ASP A 645 -11.75 34.90 68.41
CA ASP A 645 -11.83 36.31 68.77
C ASP A 645 -12.54 37.09 67.66
N ALA A 646 -13.71 37.60 68.03
CA ALA A 646 -14.23 38.82 67.47
C ALA A 646 -13.53 40.00 68.17
N ALA A 647 -13.35 41.08 67.41
CA ALA A 647 -12.96 42.43 67.82
C ALA A 647 -11.45 42.75 68.02
N ALA A 648 -10.90 43.47 67.04
CA ALA A 648 -10.04 44.64 67.30
C ALA A 648 -10.06 45.59 66.08
N VAL A 649 -10.79 46.69 66.22
CA VAL A 649 -10.55 47.95 65.50
C VAL A 649 -9.37 48.65 66.20
N GLY A 650 -8.41 49.18 65.44
CA GLY A 650 -7.38 50.09 65.98
C GLY A 650 -6.06 50.03 65.20
N GLY A 651 -5.70 51.14 64.56
CA GLY A 651 -4.66 51.21 63.52
C GLY A 651 -3.21 51.35 63.99
N ALA A 652 -2.30 51.28 63.01
CA ALA A 652 -0.99 51.91 63.03
C ALA A 652 -0.51 52.09 61.58
N SER A 653 -0.22 53.35 61.24
CA SER A 653 0.45 53.83 60.04
C SER A 653 1.85 53.24 59.88
N GLY A 654 2.19 52.83 58.67
CA GLY A 654 3.56 52.56 58.23
C GLY A 654 3.66 52.91 56.74
N ASP A 655 4.31 54.04 56.46
CA ASP A 655 4.61 54.53 55.12
C ASP A 655 5.37 53.50 54.29
N GLY A 656 4.94 53.33 53.04
CA GLY A 656 5.59 52.52 52.03
C GLY A 656 5.03 52.88 50.65
N GLU A 657 5.82 53.65 49.89
CA GLU A 657 5.47 54.26 48.62
C GLU A 657 4.91 53.31 47.55
N GLY A 658 3.82 53.76 46.91
CA GLY A 658 3.62 53.70 45.45
C GLY A 658 3.31 52.36 44.79
N LYS A 659 2.02 52.05 44.62
CA LYS A 659 1.47 51.37 43.42
C LYS A 659 -0.06 51.48 43.38
N ARG A 660 -0.58 52.33 42.48
CA ARG A 660 -2.03 52.47 42.25
C ARG A 660 -2.54 51.25 41.49
N VAL A 661 -3.28 50.40 42.19
CA VAL A 661 -4.05 49.30 41.61
C VAL A 661 -5.50 49.78 41.47
N VAL A 662 -6.12 49.60 40.30
CA VAL A 662 -7.54 49.91 40.08
C VAL A 662 -8.32 48.61 39.88
N ASP A 663 -9.45 48.50 40.57
CA ASP A 663 -10.40 47.39 40.45
C ASP A 663 -11.29 47.60 39.21
N VAL A 664 -11.36 46.61 38.32
CA VAL A 664 -12.30 46.62 37.18
C VAL A 664 -13.26 45.45 37.31
N THR A 665 -14.55 45.75 37.30
CA THR A 665 -15.64 44.77 37.33
C THR A 665 -15.93 44.26 35.91
N MET A 666 -15.77 42.95 35.70
CA MET A 666 -16.10 42.25 34.46
C MET A 666 -17.64 42.13 34.30
N PRO A 667 -18.17 41.85 33.09
CA PRO A 667 -19.60 41.70 32.83
C PRO A 667 -20.29 40.57 33.63
N ASP A 668 -19.52 39.66 34.22
CA ASP A 668 -19.99 38.59 35.12
C ASP A 668 -20.08 39.00 36.60
N GLY A 669 -19.77 40.28 36.91
CA GLY A 669 -19.80 40.85 38.25
C GLY A 669 -18.50 40.74 39.05
N ARG A 670 -17.39 40.24 38.48
CA ARG A 670 -16.13 40.05 39.22
C ARG A 670 -15.17 41.23 39.09
N THR A 671 -14.61 41.69 40.21
CA THR A 671 -13.53 42.70 40.25
C THR A 671 -12.16 42.04 40.12
N ALA A 672 -11.37 42.45 39.13
CA ALA A 672 -9.97 42.01 38.96
C ALA A 672 -9.01 43.20 39.10
N LYS A 673 -7.94 43.00 39.87
CA LYS A 673 -6.85 43.97 40.08
C LYS A 673 -5.82 43.87 38.97
N THR A 674 -5.55 44.97 38.26
CA THR A 674 -4.55 45.00 37.16
C THR A 674 -3.64 46.23 37.26
N GLU A 675 -2.37 46.10 36.85
CA GLU A 675 -1.34 47.18 36.93
C GLU A 675 -1.12 47.97 35.61
N SER A 676 -1.71 47.61 34.46
CA SER A 676 -1.52 48.41 33.23
C SER A 676 -2.47 48.01 32.10
N ALA A 677 -2.95 49.01 31.34
CA ALA A 677 -3.82 48.84 30.18
C ALA A 677 -3.14 48.16 28.96
N ALA A 678 -1.81 48.04 28.95
CA ALA A 678 -1.04 47.53 27.80
C ALA A 678 -1.02 45.99 27.68
N SER A 679 -1.43 45.24 28.71
CA SER A 679 -1.47 43.77 28.69
C SER A 679 -2.70 43.18 27.98
N ARG A 680 -3.59 44.03 27.42
CA ARG A 680 -4.87 43.61 26.83
C ARG A 680 -4.80 43.06 25.40
N TRP A 681 -3.69 43.21 24.68
CA TRP A 681 -3.68 42.97 23.23
C TRP A 681 -2.58 42.07 22.67
N ILE A 682 -1.66 41.56 23.49
CA ILE A 682 -0.59 40.68 23.01
C ILE A 682 -0.71 39.32 23.72
N TYR A 683 -1.01 38.29 22.93
CA TYR A 683 -0.96 36.87 23.26
C TYR A 683 0.45 36.45 23.75
N ARG A 684 0.83 36.87 24.96
CA ARG A 684 2.01 36.33 25.66
C ARG A 684 1.51 35.40 26.74
N SER A 685 1.91 34.13 26.64
CA SER A 685 1.53 33.05 27.52
C SER A 685 1.48 33.48 28.98
N LEU A 686 0.29 33.48 29.59
CA LEU A 686 0.12 33.63 31.03
C LEU A 686 1.10 32.70 31.76
N GLY A 687 1.83 33.24 32.74
CA GLY A 687 2.69 32.43 33.60
C GLY A 687 1.85 31.34 34.29
N TRP A 688 2.46 30.20 34.61
CA TRP A 688 1.75 29.06 35.21
C TRP A 688 0.94 29.44 36.46
N GLY A 689 1.40 30.44 37.23
CA GLY A 689 0.73 30.99 38.41
C GLY A 689 -0.61 31.69 38.14
N ASP A 690 -0.77 32.27 36.94
CA ASP A 690 -1.89 33.17 36.57
C ASP A 690 -2.96 32.46 35.71
N LYS A 691 -2.66 31.25 35.22
CA LYS A 691 -3.63 30.41 34.52
C LYS A 691 -4.71 29.90 35.47
N THR A 692 -5.97 29.91 35.03
CA THR A 692 -7.11 29.26 35.71
C THR A 692 -6.93 27.74 35.76
N ALA A 693 -7.65 27.02 36.63
CA ALA A 693 -7.60 25.56 36.66
C ALA A 693 -7.90 24.94 35.27
N GLU A 694 -8.90 25.49 34.56
CA GLU A 694 -9.28 25.05 33.20
C GLU A 694 -8.12 25.24 32.20
N GLN A 695 -7.44 26.39 32.21
CA GLN A 695 -6.29 26.64 31.34
C GLN A 695 -5.07 25.79 31.67
N ARG A 696 -4.84 25.49 32.96
CA ARG A 696 -3.78 24.55 33.39
C ARG A 696 -4.06 23.14 32.90
N VAL A 697 -5.30 22.68 33.04
CA VAL A 697 -5.71 21.37 32.52
C VAL A 697 -5.59 21.30 31.01
N LEU A 698 -6.05 22.30 30.26
CA LEU A 698 -5.86 22.33 28.81
C LEU A 698 -4.38 22.31 28.41
N THR A 699 -3.50 22.93 29.19
CA THR A 699 -2.05 22.87 28.94
C THR A 699 -1.51 21.45 29.19
N VAL A 700 -1.94 20.79 30.28
CA VAL A 700 -1.53 19.41 30.59
C VAL A 700 -2.08 18.42 29.58
N ILE A 701 -3.36 18.54 29.21
CA ILE A 701 -3.99 17.72 28.16
C ILE A 701 -3.21 17.87 26.85
N LYS A 702 -2.86 19.09 26.42
CA LYS A 702 -2.07 19.30 25.20
C LYS A 702 -0.71 18.59 25.26
N VAL A 703 -0.03 18.66 26.40
CA VAL A 703 1.26 17.97 26.60
C VAL A 703 1.07 16.45 26.53
N LEU A 704 0.09 15.91 27.26
CA LEU A 704 -0.22 14.47 27.24
C LEU A 704 -0.60 13.99 25.84
N VAL A 705 -1.46 14.71 25.12
CA VAL A 705 -1.84 14.41 23.74
C VAL A 705 -0.63 14.47 22.81
N SER A 706 0.28 15.44 22.98
CA SER A 706 1.50 15.50 22.16
C SER A 706 2.49 14.36 22.46
N ILE A 707 2.60 13.93 23.72
CA ILE A 707 3.42 12.77 24.11
C ILE A 707 2.80 11.49 23.55
N PHE A 708 1.48 11.33 23.66
CA PHE A 708 0.76 10.21 23.08
C PHE A 708 0.90 10.17 21.56
N ALA A 709 0.69 11.31 20.87
CA ALA A 709 0.85 11.40 19.43
C ALA A 709 2.29 11.08 18.99
N LEU A 710 3.30 11.50 19.76
CA LEU A 710 4.70 11.13 19.53
C LEU A 710 4.91 9.62 19.69
N ALA A 711 4.35 9.00 20.72
CA ALA A 711 4.43 7.56 20.92
C ALA A 711 3.79 6.79 19.76
N VAL A 712 2.58 7.20 19.33
CA VAL A 712 1.92 6.62 18.14
C VAL A 712 2.75 6.84 16.88
N CYS A 713 3.32 8.03 16.68
CA CYS A 713 4.16 8.31 15.53
C CYS A 713 5.41 7.43 15.48
N VAL A 714 6.05 7.20 16.64
CA VAL A 714 7.19 6.28 16.74
C VAL A 714 6.74 4.85 16.44
N ALA A 715 5.61 4.39 17.00
CA ALA A 715 5.07 3.06 16.74
C ALA A 715 4.77 2.83 15.26
N VAL A 716 4.19 3.83 14.57
CA VAL A 716 3.89 3.76 13.13
C VAL A 716 5.17 3.79 12.27
N LEU A 717 6.16 4.62 12.63
CA LEU A 717 7.43 4.71 11.88
C LEU A 717 8.27 3.43 12.01
N PHE A 718 8.19 2.75 13.15
CA PHE A 718 8.89 1.50 13.43
C PHE A 718 7.91 0.32 13.46
N LYS A 719 6.92 0.30 12.56
CA LYS A 719 5.83 -0.70 12.57
C LYS A 719 6.36 -2.13 12.64
N ASP A 720 7.37 -2.48 11.86
CA ASP A 720 7.88 -3.86 11.77
C ASP A 720 8.67 -4.30 13.03
N ALA A 721 9.11 -3.35 13.86
CA ALA A 721 9.81 -3.63 15.11
C ALA A 721 8.88 -3.55 16.34
N VAL A 722 7.78 -2.82 16.23
CA VAL A 722 6.84 -2.56 17.33
C VAL A 722 5.64 -3.50 17.28
N PHE A 723 5.21 -3.86 16.08
CA PHE A 723 4.01 -4.64 15.82
C PHE A 723 4.40 -5.94 15.12
N PRO A 724 4.09 -7.11 15.70
CA PRO A 724 4.16 -8.37 14.98
C PRO A 724 3.35 -8.32 13.68
N PRO A 725 3.73 -9.09 12.63
CA PRO A 725 3.02 -9.12 11.36
C PRO A 725 1.51 -9.38 11.52
N ASP A 726 1.16 -10.25 12.46
CA ASP A 726 -0.22 -10.72 12.71
C ASP A 726 -1.02 -9.79 13.63
N SER A 727 -0.41 -8.67 14.03
CA SER A 727 -1.08 -7.73 14.91
C SER A 727 -2.12 -6.88 14.17
N VAL A 728 -3.18 -6.53 14.88
CA VAL A 728 -4.26 -5.62 14.42
C VAL A 728 -3.72 -4.31 13.83
N PHE A 729 -2.69 -3.74 14.45
CA PHE A 729 -2.11 -2.48 13.98
C PHE A 729 -1.28 -2.65 12.70
N ALA A 730 -0.59 -3.78 12.54
CA ALA A 730 0.08 -4.12 11.29
C ALA A 730 -0.94 -4.31 10.16
N HIS A 731 -2.05 -5.01 10.41
CA HIS A 731 -3.16 -5.15 9.46
C HIS A 731 -3.77 -3.79 9.04
N ILE A 732 -4.06 -2.91 10.01
CA ILE A 732 -4.61 -1.57 9.73
C ILE A 732 -3.64 -0.71 8.91
N LEU A 733 -2.34 -0.76 9.25
CA LEU A 733 -1.28 -0.02 8.54
C LEU A 733 -0.97 -0.63 7.16
N GLY A 734 -1.18 -1.93 6.99
CA GLY A 734 -1.04 -2.64 5.71
C GLY A 734 -2.11 -2.26 4.70
N GLY A 735 -3.31 -1.91 5.17
CA GLY A 735 -4.40 -1.45 4.30
C GLY A 735 -5.20 -2.57 3.64
N ASN A 736 -5.12 -3.80 4.18
CA ASN A 736 -5.83 -4.99 3.69
C ASN A 736 -7.28 -5.10 4.22
N TRP A 737 -7.93 -3.97 4.46
CA TRP A 737 -9.28 -3.87 5.01
C TRP A 737 -10.12 -2.94 4.12
N GLU A 738 -11.44 -3.14 4.10
CA GLU A 738 -12.27 -2.41 3.13
C GLU A 738 -12.44 -0.93 3.47
N ARG A 739 -12.20 -0.08 2.47
CA ARG A 739 -12.34 1.37 2.62
C ARG A 739 -13.80 1.74 2.77
N GLY A 740 -14.15 2.31 3.92
CA GLY A 740 -15.53 2.60 4.29
C GLY A 740 -15.61 3.26 5.67
N LEU A 741 -16.84 3.48 6.16
CA LEU A 741 -17.06 4.03 7.51
C LEU A 741 -16.92 2.92 8.57
N ASN A 742 -15.72 2.37 8.70
CA ASN A 742 -15.43 1.22 9.55
C ASN A 742 -14.49 1.58 10.69
N VAL A 743 -14.42 0.70 11.70
CA VAL A 743 -13.59 0.92 12.89
C VAL A 743 -12.10 1.02 12.51
N PHE A 744 -11.64 0.22 11.53
CA PHE A 744 -10.30 0.26 10.95
C PHE A 744 -9.98 1.59 10.23
N ALA A 745 -10.94 2.13 9.49
CA ALA A 745 -10.79 3.43 8.83
C ALA A 745 -10.59 4.54 9.86
N ILE A 746 -11.37 4.52 10.95
CA ILE A 746 -11.27 5.51 12.03
C ILE A 746 -9.92 5.42 12.75
N THR A 747 -9.43 4.21 13.05
CA THR A 747 -8.10 4.03 13.67
C THR A 747 -6.98 4.46 12.74
N ALA A 748 -7.02 4.09 11.47
CA ALA A 748 -6.04 4.54 10.47
C ALA A 748 -6.00 6.07 10.38
N CYS A 749 -7.17 6.71 10.30
CA CYS A 749 -7.30 8.18 10.33
C CYS A 749 -6.67 8.79 11.60
N LEU A 750 -6.92 8.19 12.77
CA LEU A 750 -6.40 8.69 14.04
C LEU A 750 -4.88 8.53 14.14
N MET A 751 -4.33 7.39 13.72
CA MET A 751 -2.87 7.16 13.68
C MET A 751 -2.16 8.15 12.75
N ILE A 752 -2.71 8.36 11.56
CA ILE A 752 -2.13 9.29 10.59
C ILE A 752 -2.28 10.74 11.03
N ALA A 753 -3.40 11.09 11.68
CA ALA A 753 -3.53 12.39 12.33
C ALA A 753 -2.45 12.61 13.40
N CYS A 754 -2.13 11.59 14.20
CA CYS A 754 -1.01 11.64 15.16
C CYS A 754 0.34 11.85 14.45
N VAL A 755 0.64 11.08 13.41
CA VAL A 755 1.89 11.19 12.64
C VAL A 755 2.02 12.58 12.01
N VAL A 756 0.99 13.05 11.29
CA VAL A 756 0.99 14.37 10.64
C VAL A 756 1.12 15.48 11.68
N MET A 757 0.46 15.36 12.83
CA MET A 757 0.57 16.31 13.93
C MET A 757 2.01 16.37 14.48
N VAL A 758 2.66 15.22 14.68
CA VAL A 758 4.05 15.18 15.19
C VAL A 758 5.03 15.74 14.17
N ILE A 759 4.92 15.35 12.90
CA ILE A 759 5.77 15.87 11.82
C ILE A 759 5.61 17.38 11.71
N THR A 760 4.37 17.90 11.68
CA THR A 760 4.14 19.34 11.66
C THR A 760 4.70 20.03 12.91
N MET A 761 4.54 19.45 14.10
CA MET A 761 5.13 20.02 15.31
C MET A 761 6.67 20.10 15.23
N LEU A 762 7.33 19.06 14.72
CA LEU A 762 8.79 19.03 14.53
C LEU A 762 9.24 20.06 13.49
N VAL A 763 8.59 20.12 12.34
CA VAL A 763 8.89 21.10 11.28
C VAL A 763 8.69 22.53 11.78
N GLN A 764 7.60 22.80 12.52
CA GLN A 764 7.36 24.11 13.12
C GLN A 764 8.38 24.45 14.20
N GLN A 765 8.87 23.47 14.95
CA GLN A 765 9.92 23.69 15.94
C GLN A 765 11.25 24.02 15.25
N LEU A 766 11.61 23.29 14.20
CA LEU A 766 12.80 23.56 13.38
C LEU A 766 12.74 24.96 12.76
N LEU A 767 11.61 25.34 12.17
CA LEU A 767 11.41 26.69 11.61
C LEU A 767 11.53 27.78 12.67
N ARG A 768 11.08 27.53 13.90
CA ARG A 768 11.23 28.48 15.02
C ARG A 768 12.68 28.60 15.51
N LEU A 769 13.44 27.51 15.48
CA LEU A 769 14.88 27.54 15.79
C LEU A 769 15.64 28.32 14.72
N LEU A 770 15.36 28.05 13.44
CA LEU A 770 15.94 28.80 12.32
C LEU A 770 15.57 30.29 12.36
N ALA A 771 14.31 30.62 12.69
CA ALA A 771 13.84 32.00 12.85
C ALA A 771 14.70 32.83 13.80
N SER A 772 15.18 32.21 14.89
CA SER A 772 16.01 32.86 15.90
C SER A 772 17.40 33.26 15.37
N VAL A 773 17.86 32.62 14.30
CA VAL A 773 19.17 32.83 13.68
C VAL A 773 19.11 33.94 12.61
N PHE A 774 17.99 34.07 11.89
CA PHE A 774 17.83 35.00 10.74
C PHE A 774 17.32 36.42 11.10
N GLY A 775 17.23 36.77 12.40
CA GLY A 775 16.79 38.08 12.87
C GLY A 775 15.30 38.39 12.61
N ALA A 776 14.87 39.65 12.81
CA ALA A 776 13.45 40.03 12.83
C ALA A 776 12.68 39.77 11.51
N ARG A 777 13.36 39.88 10.35
CA ARG A 777 12.77 39.57 9.04
C ARG A 777 12.59 38.06 8.85
N GLY A 778 13.59 37.27 9.27
CA GLY A 778 13.52 35.81 9.27
C GLY A 778 12.40 35.28 10.15
N GLU A 779 12.17 35.88 11.31
CA GLU A 779 11.08 35.46 12.21
C GLU A 779 9.69 35.60 11.56
N THR A 780 9.45 36.69 10.83
CA THR A 780 8.17 36.90 10.14
C THR A 780 8.00 35.91 9.00
N MET A 781 9.05 35.65 8.21
CA MET A 781 9.02 34.63 7.14
C MET A 781 8.79 33.22 7.70
N CYS A 782 9.54 32.81 8.72
CA CYS A 782 9.37 31.50 9.35
C CYS A 782 7.97 31.32 9.95
N ARG A 783 7.35 32.38 10.49
CA ARG A 783 5.97 32.33 10.99
C ARG A 783 4.95 32.15 9.86
N LEU A 784 5.14 32.81 8.73
CA LEU A 784 4.31 32.61 7.54
C LEU A 784 4.44 31.18 6.99
N PHE A 785 5.68 30.68 6.82
CA PHE A 785 5.93 29.30 6.39
C PHE A 785 5.38 28.27 7.36
N SER A 786 5.54 28.49 8.67
CA SER A 786 4.98 27.63 9.71
C SER A 786 3.46 27.54 9.63
N SER A 787 2.79 28.65 9.33
CA SER A 787 1.34 28.69 9.13
C SER A 787 0.94 27.98 7.84
N PHE A 788 1.66 28.23 6.73
CA PHE A 788 1.43 27.58 5.46
C PHE A 788 1.52 26.04 5.56
N ILE A 789 2.63 25.53 6.12
CA ILE A 789 2.83 24.08 6.33
C ILE A 789 1.72 23.50 7.21
N LYS A 790 1.32 24.21 8.27
CA LYS A 790 0.21 23.76 9.12
C LYS A 790 -1.08 23.53 8.32
N TYR A 791 -1.47 24.50 7.50
CA TYR A 791 -2.72 24.41 6.73
C TYR A 791 -2.63 23.34 5.64
N VAL A 792 -1.51 23.27 4.92
CA VAL A 792 -1.28 22.24 3.89
C VAL A 792 -1.33 20.84 4.51
N SER A 793 -0.66 20.62 5.64
CA SER A 793 -0.70 19.32 6.33
C SER A 793 -2.09 18.96 6.86
N ILE A 794 -2.88 19.92 7.35
CA ILE A 794 -4.27 19.67 7.76
C ILE A 794 -5.13 19.29 6.55
N ILE A 795 -5.01 20.00 5.43
CA ILE A 795 -5.75 19.69 4.20
C ILE A 795 -5.37 18.30 3.69
N GLY A 796 -4.06 17.98 3.63
CA GLY A 796 -3.58 16.66 3.23
C GLY A 796 -4.05 15.54 4.15
N MET A 797 -4.06 15.78 5.47
CA MET A 797 -4.61 14.84 6.45
C MET A 797 -6.10 14.59 6.21
N VAL A 798 -6.91 15.64 6.04
CA VAL A 798 -8.35 15.50 5.78
C VAL A 798 -8.59 14.77 4.45
N TYR A 799 -7.85 15.11 3.39
CA TYR A 799 -7.91 14.43 2.11
C TYR A 799 -7.66 12.93 2.25
N TYR A 800 -6.59 12.55 2.96
CA TYR A 800 -6.27 11.14 3.21
C TYR A 800 -7.37 10.45 4.03
N CYS A 801 -7.88 11.09 5.08
CA CYS A 801 -8.98 10.52 5.87
C CYS A 801 -10.23 10.26 5.03
N LEU A 802 -10.59 11.17 4.11
CA LEU A 802 -11.73 10.98 3.21
C LEU A 802 -11.51 9.77 2.28
N MET A 803 -10.30 9.59 1.76
CA MET A 803 -9.93 8.43 0.92
C MET A 803 -10.11 7.11 1.68
N VAL A 804 -9.63 7.06 2.92
CA VAL A 804 -9.71 5.89 3.82
C VAL A 804 -11.15 5.56 4.20
N ILE A 805 -12.01 6.57 4.34
CA ILE A 805 -13.46 6.42 4.62
C ILE A 805 -14.24 5.97 3.36
N GLY A 806 -13.59 5.81 2.20
CA GLY A 806 -14.23 5.33 0.97
C GLY A 806 -14.89 6.44 0.14
N ILE A 807 -14.61 7.71 0.42
CA ILE A 807 -15.08 8.83 -0.41
C ILE A 807 -14.20 8.94 -1.66
N ASP A 808 -14.80 9.08 -2.84
CA ASP A 808 -14.06 9.33 -4.08
C ASP A 808 -13.31 10.67 -4.01
N THR A 809 -12.01 10.57 -3.72
CA THR A 809 -11.12 11.72 -3.62
C THR A 809 -10.64 12.23 -4.97
N THR A 810 -10.89 11.49 -6.06
CA THR A 810 -10.54 11.89 -7.43
C THR A 810 -11.27 13.18 -7.80
N THR A 811 -12.57 13.25 -7.48
CA THR A 811 -13.40 14.44 -7.70
C THR A 811 -12.92 15.63 -6.87
N LEU A 812 -12.53 15.40 -5.61
CA LEU A 812 -11.97 16.44 -4.74
C LEU A 812 -10.63 16.96 -5.27
N LEU A 813 -9.74 16.08 -5.73
CA LEU A 813 -8.45 16.44 -6.31
C LEU A 813 -8.62 17.23 -7.61
N ALA A 814 -9.58 16.86 -8.45
CA ALA A 814 -9.94 17.61 -9.66
C ALA A 814 -10.36 19.04 -9.32
N SER A 815 -11.18 19.24 -8.28
CA SER A 815 -11.58 20.57 -7.81
C SER A 815 -10.40 21.37 -7.21
N ALA A 816 -9.51 20.72 -6.47
CA ALA A 816 -8.29 21.33 -5.94
C ALA A 816 -7.32 21.75 -7.07
N GLY A 817 -7.33 21.06 -8.21
CA GLY A 817 -6.60 21.44 -9.41
C GLY A 817 -6.98 22.83 -9.93
N ILE A 818 -8.29 23.13 -9.99
CA ILE A 818 -8.79 24.45 -10.40
C ILE A 818 -8.30 25.56 -9.46
N LEU A 819 -8.35 25.32 -8.14
CA LEU A 819 -7.85 26.27 -7.15
C LEU A 819 -6.33 26.49 -7.29
N SER A 820 -5.58 25.43 -7.60
CA SER A 820 -4.14 25.48 -7.81
C SER A 820 -3.76 26.33 -9.04
N ILE A 821 -4.57 26.27 -10.09
CA ILE A 821 -4.42 27.13 -11.29
C ILE A 821 -4.62 28.61 -10.92
N ALA A 822 -5.65 28.93 -10.12
CA ALA A 822 -5.88 30.31 -9.68
C ALA A 822 -4.72 30.87 -8.84
N ILE A 823 -4.17 30.06 -7.93
CA ILE A 823 -2.98 30.42 -7.14
C ILE A 823 -1.76 30.62 -8.05
N SER A 824 -1.58 29.75 -9.04
CA SER A 824 -0.46 29.83 -10.00
C SER A 824 -0.51 31.12 -10.83
N PHE A 825 -1.69 31.52 -11.29
CA PHE A 825 -1.87 32.79 -11.98
C PHE A 825 -1.59 34.00 -11.07
N GLY A 826 -1.98 33.93 -9.80
CA GLY A 826 -1.67 34.98 -8.81
C GLY A 826 -0.17 35.10 -8.50
N ALA A 827 0.59 34.01 -8.61
CA ALA A 827 2.03 33.97 -8.37
C ALA A 827 2.88 34.19 -9.63
N LYS A 828 2.27 34.29 -10.82
CA LYS A 828 2.96 34.35 -12.13
C LYS A 828 4.09 35.40 -12.16
N ASP A 829 3.78 36.63 -11.77
CA ASP A 829 4.75 37.74 -11.79
C ASP A 829 5.92 37.51 -10.83
N LEU A 830 5.66 36.92 -9.66
CA LEU A 830 6.69 36.61 -8.67
C LEU A 830 7.66 35.56 -9.20
N VAL A 831 7.14 34.52 -9.86
CA VAL A 831 7.96 33.47 -10.48
C VAL A 831 8.78 34.05 -11.63
N GLY A 832 8.17 34.90 -12.46
CA GLY A 832 8.86 35.61 -13.54
C GLY A 832 10.03 36.45 -13.02
N ASP A 833 9.82 37.20 -11.93
CA ASP A 833 10.88 37.98 -11.28
C ASP A 833 12.03 37.11 -10.76
N LEU A 834 11.72 35.95 -10.18
CA LEU A 834 12.71 35.04 -9.61
C LEU A 834 13.59 34.43 -10.71
N ILE A 835 12.97 33.95 -11.77
CA ILE A 835 13.65 33.33 -12.92
C ILE A 835 14.52 34.37 -13.64
N SER A 836 13.96 35.56 -13.90
CA SER A 836 14.71 36.65 -14.54
C SER A 836 15.90 37.11 -13.69
N GLY A 837 15.72 37.17 -12.36
CA GLY A 837 16.82 37.46 -11.43
C GLY A 837 17.93 36.42 -11.47
N LEU A 838 17.56 35.14 -11.56
CA LEU A 838 18.51 34.03 -11.68
C LEU A 838 19.29 34.10 -13.00
N PHE A 839 18.63 34.40 -14.12
CA PHE A 839 19.30 34.61 -15.42
C PHE A 839 20.25 35.79 -15.40
N ILE A 840 19.86 36.94 -14.85
CA ILE A 840 20.74 38.11 -14.71
C ILE A 840 22.04 37.74 -13.97
N ILE A 841 21.94 36.93 -12.91
CA ILE A 841 23.10 36.49 -12.12
C ILE A 841 23.96 35.48 -12.90
N PHE A 842 23.34 34.51 -13.57
CA PHE A 842 24.06 33.44 -14.29
C PHE A 842 24.71 33.92 -15.59
N GLU A 843 23.99 34.68 -16.41
CA GLU A 843 24.49 35.18 -17.69
C GLU A 843 25.48 36.34 -17.47
N GLY A 844 25.32 37.09 -16.37
CA GLY A 844 26.28 38.11 -15.97
C GLY A 844 26.36 39.28 -16.98
N ASP A 845 25.25 39.60 -17.64
CA ASP A 845 25.14 40.68 -18.62
C ASP A 845 25.52 42.05 -18.05
N PHE A 846 25.28 42.25 -16.76
CA PHE A 846 25.80 43.35 -15.97
C PHE A 846 26.01 42.90 -14.53
N ARG A 847 26.91 43.58 -13.82
CA ARG A 847 27.30 43.26 -12.44
C ARG A 847 27.04 44.43 -11.51
N VAL A 848 27.04 44.15 -10.20
CA VAL A 848 27.04 45.20 -9.19
C VAL A 848 28.25 46.11 -9.40
N GLY A 849 28.01 47.41 -9.58
CA GLY A 849 29.01 48.41 -9.93
C GLY A 849 28.98 48.89 -11.39
N ASP A 850 28.33 48.17 -12.30
CA ASP A 850 28.18 48.60 -13.70
C ASP A 850 27.18 49.76 -13.80
N ILE A 851 27.43 50.70 -14.71
CA ILE A 851 26.49 51.72 -15.15
C ILE A 851 25.66 51.12 -16.29
N ILE A 852 24.36 50.99 -16.04
CA ILE A 852 23.41 50.43 -17.00
C ILE A 852 22.29 51.43 -17.28
N GLN A 853 21.75 51.33 -18.48
CA GLN A 853 20.49 51.97 -18.86
C GLN A 853 19.45 50.88 -19.11
N VAL A 854 18.33 50.98 -18.42
CA VAL A 854 17.18 50.07 -18.56
C VAL A 854 15.96 50.91 -18.93
N GLY A 855 15.52 50.79 -20.18
CA GLY A 855 14.55 51.72 -20.78
C GLY A 855 15.02 53.17 -20.74
N GLY A 856 14.25 54.05 -20.08
CA GLY A 856 14.57 55.48 -19.92
C GLY A 856 15.37 55.83 -18.65
N ARG A 857 15.80 54.85 -17.86
CA ARG A 857 16.46 55.07 -16.57
C ARG A 857 17.91 54.63 -16.64
N THR A 858 18.84 55.53 -16.28
CA THR A 858 20.28 55.25 -16.26
C THR A 858 20.79 55.34 -14.83
N GLY A 859 21.63 54.38 -14.43
CA GLY A 859 22.19 54.39 -13.08
C GLY A 859 23.21 53.29 -12.84
N THR A 860 23.92 53.38 -11.72
CA THR A 860 24.90 52.38 -11.27
C THR A 860 24.20 51.29 -10.48
N VAL A 861 24.44 50.02 -10.82
CA VAL A 861 23.86 48.86 -10.12
C VAL A 861 24.41 48.76 -8.71
N VAL A 862 23.52 48.80 -7.71
CA VAL A 862 23.86 48.74 -6.28
C VAL A 862 23.68 47.34 -5.71
N GLU A 863 22.59 46.68 -6.09
CA GLU A 863 22.23 45.36 -5.56
C GLU A 863 21.41 44.60 -6.60
N ILE A 864 21.79 43.36 -6.85
CA ILE A 864 20.98 42.41 -7.63
C ILE A 864 20.37 41.44 -6.60
N GLY A 865 19.11 41.68 -6.25
CA GLY A 865 18.35 40.81 -5.36
C GLY A 865 17.63 39.70 -6.13
N VAL A 866 17.10 38.72 -5.38
CA VAL A 866 16.42 37.55 -5.97
C VAL A 866 15.20 37.94 -6.83
N ARG A 867 14.45 38.99 -6.44
CA ARG A 867 13.25 39.48 -7.15
C ARG A 867 13.47 40.84 -7.85
N THR A 868 14.38 41.65 -7.34
CA THR A 868 14.51 43.06 -7.76
C THR A 868 15.95 43.48 -7.89
N THR A 869 16.24 44.30 -8.90
CA THR A 869 17.54 44.95 -9.13
C THR A 869 17.43 46.41 -8.74
N LYS A 870 18.44 46.92 -8.02
CA LYS A 870 18.48 48.30 -7.54
C LYS A 870 19.57 49.07 -8.27
N ILE A 871 19.23 50.21 -8.85
CA ILE A 871 20.16 51.13 -9.51
C ILE A 871 20.15 52.50 -8.83
N ASN A 872 21.30 53.17 -8.77
CA ASN A 872 21.45 54.53 -8.27
C ASN A 872 21.55 55.49 -9.45
N ASP A 873 20.68 56.50 -9.50
CA ASP A 873 20.57 57.47 -10.60
C ASP A 873 21.69 58.53 -10.63
N GLY A 874 22.67 58.44 -9.74
CA GLY A 874 23.76 59.42 -9.61
C GLY A 874 23.39 60.69 -8.85
N SER A 875 22.09 60.91 -8.58
CA SER A 875 21.57 61.98 -7.71
C SER A 875 21.37 61.52 -6.26
N GLY A 876 21.67 60.25 -5.96
CA GLY A 876 21.53 59.64 -4.65
C GLY A 876 20.20 58.91 -4.44
N ASN A 877 19.35 58.79 -5.47
CA ASN A 877 18.10 58.04 -5.37
C ASN A 877 18.33 56.58 -5.77
N ILE A 878 17.67 55.65 -5.06
CA ILE A 878 17.68 54.22 -5.39
C ILE A 878 16.39 53.87 -6.12
N ILE A 879 16.53 53.48 -7.39
CA ILE A 879 15.44 52.97 -8.22
C ILE A 879 15.39 51.46 -8.05
N ILE A 880 14.22 50.92 -7.69
CA ILE A 880 13.98 49.49 -7.54
C ILE A 880 13.22 48.99 -8.77
N LEU A 881 13.82 48.08 -9.51
CA LEU A 881 13.25 47.47 -10.71
C LEU A 881 12.89 46.01 -10.40
N ARG A 882 11.73 45.55 -10.88
CA ARG A 882 11.39 44.13 -10.89
C ARG A 882 12.28 43.44 -11.91
N ASN A 883 12.87 42.30 -11.57
CA ASN A 883 13.77 41.60 -12.48
C ASN A 883 13.07 41.19 -13.79
N SER A 884 11.78 40.84 -13.77
CA SER A 884 11.03 40.52 -15.00
C SER A 884 10.75 41.74 -15.89
N GLU A 885 10.87 42.96 -15.38
CA GLU A 885 10.73 44.20 -16.15
C GLU A 885 12.05 44.71 -16.72
N VAL A 886 13.18 44.12 -16.31
CA VAL A 886 14.51 44.48 -16.81
C VAL A 886 14.68 43.90 -18.21
N SER A 887 14.30 44.70 -19.21
CA SER A 887 14.42 44.41 -20.64
C SER A 887 15.18 45.55 -21.33
N ASP A 888 15.80 45.25 -22.47
CA ASP A 888 16.60 46.20 -23.26
C ASP A 888 17.70 46.92 -22.45
N VAL A 889 18.54 46.14 -21.76
CA VAL A 889 19.62 46.67 -20.93
C VAL A 889 20.81 47.07 -21.80
N VAL A 890 21.18 48.35 -21.73
CA VAL A 890 22.43 48.86 -22.32
C VAL A 890 23.48 48.95 -21.21
N ASN A 891 24.49 48.09 -21.25
CA ASN A 891 25.62 48.17 -20.34
C ASN A 891 26.65 49.16 -20.88
N MET A 892 26.83 50.29 -20.19
CA MET A 892 27.73 51.37 -20.62
C MET A 892 29.15 51.22 -20.06
N THR A 893 29.41 50.19 -19.25
CA THR A 893 30.68 50.01 -18.52
C THR A 893 31.56 48.90 -19.09
N LYS A 894 30.98 47.95 -19.83
CA LYS A 894 31.72 46.81 -20.42
C LYS A 894 32.79 47.24 -21.43
N GLU A 895 32.53 48.29 -22.20
CA GLU A 895 33.48 48.87 -23.17
C GLU A 895 33.79 50.33 -22.83
N LEU A 896 34.90 50.85 -23.38
CA LEU A 896 35.25 52.25 -23.25
C LEU A 896 34.23 53.13 -23.97
N SER A 897 33.83 54.20 -23.30
CA SER A 897 32.86 55.15 -23.83
C SER A 897 33.56 56.31 -24.52
N TYR A 898 32.90 56.93 -25.50
CA TYR A 898 33.45 58.07 -26.23
C TYR A 898 32.98 59.39 -25.62
N ALA A 899 33.93 60.15 -25.04
CA ALA A 899 33.73 61.55 -24.73
C ALA A 899 33.83 62.37 -26.03
N THR A 900 32.75 63.04 -26.40
CA THR A 900 32.66 63.81 -27.65
C THR A 900 32.67 65.31 -27.37
N CYS A 901 33.56 66.03 -28.06
CA CYS A 901 33.62 67.48 -28.08
C CYS A 901 33.36 67.99 -29.50
N GLU A 902 32.38 68.87 -29.65
CA GLU A 902 32.11 69.57 -30.90
C GLU A 902 32.40 71.05 -30.71
N VAL A 903 33.17 71.63 -31.63
CA VAL A 903 33.55 73.05 -31.61
C VAL A 903 33.38 73.63 -33.00
N GLY A 904 32.79 74.82 -33.07
CA GLY A 904 32.65 75.58 -34.32
C GLY A 904 33.86 76.47 -34.59
N ILE A 905 34.36 76.45 -35.81
CA ILE A 905 35.38 77.39 -36.32
C ILE A 905 34.76 78.29 -37.40
N GLU A 906 35.36 79.46 -37.65
CA GLU A 906 34.87 80.40 -38.67
C GLU A 906 35.07 79.85 -40.10
N TYR A 907 34.17 80.18 -41.04
CA TYR A 907 34.25 79.69 -42.43
C TYR A 907 35.52 80.11 -43.18
N GLY A 908 36.13 81.23 -42.77
CA GLY A 908 37.38 81.73 -43.35
C GLY A 908 38.64 81.01 -42.85
N GLU A 909 38.53 80.19 -41.80
CA GLU A 909 39.68 79.45 -41.26
C GLU A 909 40.13 78.32 -42.19
N SER A 910 41.44 78.15 -42.32
CA SER A 910 41.99 77.05 -43.11
C SER A 910 41.87 75.73 -42.34
N LEU A 911 41.10 74.79 -42.87
CA LEU A 911 40.93 73.47 -42.28
C LEU A 911 42.25 72.70 -42.15
N GLU A 912 43.08 72.71 -43.18
CA GLU A 912 44.40 72.08 -43.16
C GLU A 912 45.28 72.64 -42.03
N ARG A 913 45.16 73.94 -41.74
CA ARG A 913 45.87 74.58 -40.62
C ARG A 913 45.35 74.08 -39.27
N VAL A 914 44.04 74.02 -39.09
CA VAL A 914 43.39 73.55 -37.85
C VAL A 914 43.72 72.07 -37.61
N GLU A 915 43.65 71.22 -38.64
CA GLU A 915 43.98 69.79 -38.57
C GLU A 915 45.44 69.57 -38.15
N ASN A 916 46.40 70.28 -38.75
CA ASN A 916 47.82 70.19 -38.38
C ASN A 916 48.09 70.64 -36.92
N ILE A 917 47.39 71.69 -36.45
CA ILE A 917 47.51 72.16 -35.06
C ILE A 917 46.95 71.11 -34.10
N LEU A 918 45.78 70.56 -34.39
CA LEU A 918 45.15 69.52 -33.58
C LEU A 918 46.01 68.25 -33.52
N GLU A 919 46.55 67.80 -34.66
CA GLU A 919 47.46 66.63 -34.70
C GLU A 919 48.70 66.84 -33.82
N LYS A 920 49.24 68.06 -33.80
CA LYS A 920 50.39 68.41 -32.96
C LYS A 920 50.04 68.50 -31.48
N GLU A 921 48.87 69.02 -31.12
CA GLU A 921 48.47 69.24 -29.72
C GLU A 921 47.79 68.03 -29.06
N PHE A 922 47.19 67.10 -29.81
CA PHE A 922 46.54 65.91 -29.26
C PHE A 922 47.42 65.08 -28.30
N PRO A 923 48.72 64.83 -28.59
CA PRO A 923 49.61 64.18 -27.63
C PRO A 923 49.78 64.96 -26.32
N ASN A 924 49.75 66.30 -26.37
CA ASN A 924 49.84 67.15 -25.19
C ASN A 924 48.55 67.13 -24.37
N ILE A 925 47.39 67.14 -25.03
CA ILE A 925 46.07 66.99 -24.38
C ILE A 925 46.00 65.65 -23.65
N ARG A 926 46.41 64.55 -24.30
CA ARG A 926 46.42 63.22 -23.67
C ARG A 926 47.29 63.18 -22.41
N ARG A 927 48.44 63.88 -22.40
CA ARG A 927 49.30 63.99 -21.21
C ARG A 927 48.67 64.83 -20.09
N ARG A 928 47.89 65.86 -20.43
CA ARG A 928 47.22 66.75 -19.46
C ARG A 928 45.95 66.13 -18.87
N LEU A 929 45.25 65.31 -19.64
CA LEU A 929 43.98 64.70 -19.26
C LEU A 929 44.15 63.18 -19.05
N PRO A 930 44.49 62.73 -17.82
CA PRO A 930 44.72 61.31 -17.54
C PRO A 930 43.47 60.43 -17.65
N ALA A 931 42.27 61.03 -17.76
CA ALA A 931 41.02 60.31 -17.98
C ALA A 931 40.84 59.83 -19.43
N ILE A 932 41.74 60.21 -20.36
CA ILE A 932 41.78 59.72 -21.73
C ILE A 932 42.52 58.39 -21.77
N GLU A 933 41.79 57.31 -22.03
CA GLU A 933 42.37 55.97 -22.23
C GLU A 933 42.96 55.86 -23.64
N ASP A 934 42.23 56.32 -24.65
CA ASP A 934 42.66 56.35 -26.05
C ASP A 934 42.15 57.60 -26.81
N GLY A 935 42.89 58.08 -27.80
CA GLY A 935 42.69 59.39 -28.44
C GLY A 935 43.45 60.53 -27.75
N PRO A 936 43.05 61.82 -27.93
CA PRO A 936 41.91 62.32 -28.70
C PRO A 936 42.09 62.17 -30.22
N PHE A 937 40.99 61.93 -30.93
CA PHE A 937 40.95 61.76 -32.37
C PHE A 937 40.08 62.85 -33.01
N TYR A 938 40.60 63.47 -34.06
CA TYR A 938 39.80 64.32 -34.94
C TYR A 938 38.92 63.44 -35.84
N LYS A 939 37.62 63.72 -35.87
CA LYS A 939 36.63 62.97 -36.67
C LYS A 939 36.11 63.74 -37.88
N GLY A 940 36.76 64.85 -38.25
CA GLY A 940 36.34 65.67 -39.38
C GLY A 940 35.30 66.72 -39.03
N ILE A 941 34.77 67.33 -40.10
CA ILE A 941 33.64 68.26 -40.07
C ILE A 941 32.35 67.45 -39.92
N VAL A 942 31.57 67.78 -38.90
CA VAL A 942 30.27 67.15 -38.63
C VAL A 942 29.11 67.96 -39.19
N ALA A 943 29.25 69.28 -39.24
CA ALA A 943 28.24 70.16 -39.83
C ALA A 943 28.84 71.46 -40.37
N LEU A 944 28.32 71.96 -41.49
CA LEU A 944 28.49 73.33 -41.97
C LEU A 944 27.27 74.13 -41.49
N ALA A 945 27.36 74.72 -40.30
CA ALA A 945 26.26 75.41 -39.64
C ALA A 945 26.13 76.87 -40.12
N ASP A 946 25.04 77.55 -39.76
CA ASP A 946 24.70 78.89 -40.26
C ASP A 946 25.83 79.93 -40.12
N ASN A 947 26.64 79.81 -39.06
CA ASN A 947 27.72 80.76 -38.74
C ASN A 947 29.08 80.09 -38.48
N SER A 948 29.17 78.75 -38.56
CA SER A 948 30.37 78.02 -38.17
C SER A 948 30.54 76.70 -38.94
N VAL A 949 31.78 76.28 -39.09
CA VAL A 949 32.14 74.91 -39.48
C VAL A 949 32.36 74.12 -38.19
N ASN A 950 31.47 73.18 -37.87
CA ASN A 950 31.54 72.39 -36.65
C ASN A 950 32.42 71.15 -36.87
N ILE A 951 33.49 71.07 -36.10
CA ILE A 951 34.40 69.94 -36.09
C ILE A 951 34.22 69.10 -34.82
N ARG A 952 34.46 67.79 -34.93
CA ARG A 952 34.31 66.85 -33.81
C ARG A 952 35.62 66.20 -33.42
N ILE A 953 35.88 66.23 -32.12
CA ILE A 953 36.98 65.55 -31.47
C ILE A 953 36.39 64.53 -30.50
N VAL A 954 36.88 63.29 -30.54
CA VAL A 954 36.45 62.23 -29.63
C VAL A 954 37.63 61.63 -28.88
N ALA A 955 37.43 61.29 -27.61
CA ALA A 955 38.41 60.55 -26.81
C ALA A 955 37.70 59.38 -26.11
N GLN A 956 38.35 58.22 -26.05
CA GLN A 956 37.87 57.08 -25.29
C GLN A 956 38.21 57.25 -23.80
N CYS A 957 37.24 56.95 -22.94
CA CYS A 957 37.37 57.01 -21.49
C CYS A 957 36.43 56.03 -20.79
N LEU A 958 36.65 55.79 -19.51
CA LEU A 958 35.68 55.10 -18.66
C LEU A 958 34.38 55.92 -18.58
N GLU A 959 33.21 55.26 -18.64
CA GLU A 959 31.90 55.94 -18.66
C GLU A 959 31.69 56.85 -17.43
N LYS A 960 32.19 56.44 -16.26
CA LYS A 960 32.17 57.25 -15.03
C LYS A 960 32.80 58.65 -15.23
N ASN A 961 33.80 58.75 -16.09
CA ASN A 961 34.55 59.99 -16.33
C ASN A 961 34.07 60.75 -17.56
N ARG A 962 33.22 60.16 -18.42
CA ARG A 962 32.83 60.71 -19.73
C ARG A 962 32.33 62.14 -19.64
N GLY A 963 31.34 62.40 -18.78
CA GLY A 963 30.76 63.74 -18.64
C GLY A 963 31.76 64.80 -18.15
N GLN A 964 32.75 64.41 -17.33
CA GLN A 964 33.81 65.32 -16.91
C GLN A 964 34.83 65.54 -18.04
N LEU A 965 35.24 64.47 -18.71
CA LEU A 965 36.20 64.55 -19.81
C LEU A 965 35.67 65.37 -20.99
N GLU A 966 34.37 65.28 -21.32
CA GLU A 966 33.76 66.14 -22.33
C GLU A 966 33.86 67.64 -21.98
N ARG A 967 33.75 68.00 -20.69
CA ARG A 967 33.93 69.39 -20.23
C ARG A 967 35.39 69.80 -20.33
N ASP A 968 36.30 68.91 -19.94
CA ASP A 968 37.74 69.16 -19.97
C ASP A 968 38.25 69.30 -21.41
N LEU A 969 37.76 68.46 -22.34
CA LEU A 969 38.06 68.59 -23.78
C LEU A 969 37.55 69.91 -24.35
N ARG A 970 36.32 70.33 -24.04
CA ARG A 970 35.80 71.65 -24.48
C ARG A 970 36.69 72.78 -23.98
N ARG A 971 37.18 72.69 -22.74
CA ARG A 971 38.11 73.67 -22.16
C ARG A 971 39.44 73.68 -22.89
N GLU A 972 40.05 72.52 -23.13
CA GLU A 972 41.31 72.41 -23.86
C GLU A 972 41.20 72.94 -25.30
N MET A 973 40.10 72.63 -26.00
CA MET A 973 39.85 73.16 -27.33
C MET A 973 39.77 74.69 -27.32
N LYS A 974 39.08 75.28 -26.34
CA LYS A 974 39.01 76.75 -26.21
C LYS A 974 40.40 77.37 -26.03
N LEU A 975 41.22 76.78 -25.16
CA LEU A 975 42.57 77.30 -24.87
C LEU A 975 43.49 77.19 -26.09
N ILE A 976 43.45 76.06 -26.80
CA ILE A 976 44.26 75.85 -28.00
C ILE A 976 43.82 76.82 -29.11
N PHE A 977 42.53 77.03 -29.30
CA PHE A 977 42.05 77.93 -30.34
C PHE A 977 42.42 79.38 -30.03
N ASP A 978 42.41 79.78 -28.76
CA ASP A 978 42.88 81.11 -28.35
C ASP A 978 44.41 81.27 -28.55
N GLU A 979 45.20 80.24 -28.23
CA GLU A 979 46.67 80.29 -28.36
C GLU A 979 47.12 80.38 -29.83
N TYR A 980 46.43 79.67 -30.71
CA TYR A 980 46.75 79.63 -32.13
C TYR A 980 45.93 80.61 -32.98
N ASP A 981 45.18 81.53 -32.37
CA ASP A 981 44.35 82.54 -33.07
C ASP A 981 43.42 81.89 -34.11
N ILE A 982 42.70 80.85 -33.67
CA ILE A 982 41.62 80.20 -34.43
C ILE A 982 40.30 80.82 -33.94
N SER A 983 39.61 81.53 -34.83
CA SER A 983 38.38 82.25 -34.48
C SER A 983 37.22 81.29 -34.22
N ILE A 984 36.63 81.36 -33.02
CA ILE A 984 35.34 80.75 -32.70
C ILE A 984 34.26 81.78 -33.05
N PRO A 985 33.43 81.53 -34.07
CA PRO A 985 32.59 82.56 -34.64
C PRO A 985 31.45 82.94 -33.69
N PHE A 986 31.24 84.25 -33.55
CA PHE A 986 29.97 84.78 -33.06
C PHE A 986 28.90 84.63 -34.17
N PRO A 987 27.60 84.69 -33.82
CA PRO A 987 26.54 84.77 -34.83
C PRO A 987 26.80 85.95 -35.78
N GLN A 988 26.94 85.68 -37.08
CA GLN A 988 27.23 86.70 -38.09
C GLN A 988 25.93 87.26 -38.65
N VAL A 989 25.83 88.59 -38.76
CA VAL A 989 24.67 89.27 -39.36
C VAL A 989 25.17 90.27 -40.41
N VAL A 990 24.73 90.08 -41.66
CA VAL A 990 25.04 91.01 -42.75
C VAL A 990 24.03 92.17 -42.71
N VAL A 991 24.50 93.40 -42.46
CA VAL A 991 23.67 94.62 -42.40
C VAL A 991 23.96 95.53 -43.60
N ASN A 992 22.95 95.80 -44.42
CA ASN A 992 23.02 96.74 -45.54
C ASN A 992 22.41 98.09 -45.14
N GLN A 993 23.12 99.23 -45.27
CA GLN A 993 22.63 100.57 -44.89
C GLN A 993 22.32 101.47 -46.12
N PRO A 994 21.12 102.10 -46.22
CA PRO A 994 20.76 103.06 -47.27
C PRO A 994 21.04 104.55 -46.91
N LYS A 995 21.29 105.43 -47.90
CA LYS A 995 21.63 106.89 -47.75
C LYS A 995 20.39 107.82 -47.65
N GLU A 996 20.42 108.82 -46.76
CA GLU A 996 19.35 109.81 -46.45
C GLU A 996 19.10 110.90 -47.53
N PHE A 997 17.84 111.33 -47.69
CA PHE A 997 17.38 112.45 -48.53
C PHE A 997 17.07 113.71 -47.68
N LEU A 998 17.41 114.92 -48.17
CA LEU A 998 17.15 116.22 -47.52
C LEU A 998 15.64 116.56 -47.46
N GLU A 999 15.17 117.10 -46.32
CA GLU A 999 13.78 117.50 -46.09
C GLU A 999 13.34 118.67 -47.00
N ALA A 1000 12.13 118.54 -47.56
CA ALA A 1000 11.53 119.52 -48.48
C ALA A 1000 11.13 120.83 -47.76
N THR A 1001 11.34 121.96 -48.41
CA THR A 1001 11.04 123.29 -47.85
C THR A 1001 9.54 123.54 -47.68
N LEU A 1002 9.15 124.42 -46.75
CA LEU A 1002 7.74 124.74 -46.46
C LEU A 1002 6.93 125.14 -47.71
N ALA A 1003 7.57 125.76 -48.71
CA ALA A 1003 6.95 126.10 -49.99
C ALA A 1003 6.64 124.85 -50.84
N GLU A 1004 7.48 123.82 -50.78
CA GLU A 1004 7.30 122.53 -51.43
C GLU A 1004 6.25 121.69 -50.69
N GLN A 1005 6.22 121.73 -49.36
CA GLN A 1005 5.14 121.15 -48.56
C GLN A 1005 3.79 121.80 -48.88
N MET A 1006 3.72 123.13 -48.95
CA MET A 1006 2.48 123.83 -49.30
C MET A 1006 2.04 123.59 -50.77
N ARG A 1007 2.98 123.33 -51.68
CA ARG A 1007 2.66 122.89 -53.05
C ARG A 1007 2.18 121.44 -53.05
N ALA A 1008 2.82 120.56 -52.30
CA ALA A 1008 2.41 119.17 -52.16
C ALA A 1008 1.03 119.05 -51.51
N ASP A 1009 0.71 119.86 -50.50
CA ASP A 1009 -0.60 119.88 -49.87
C ASP A 1009 -1.68 120.45 -50.79
N ARG A 1010 -1.38 121.51 -51.55
CA ARG A 1010 -2.30 122.01 -52.59
C ARG A 1010 -2.50 120.99 -53.72
N PHE A 1011 -1.45 120.31 -54.14
CA PHE A 1011 -1.51 119.26 -55.16
C PHE A 1011 -2.30 118.06 -54.65
N ASN A 1012 -2.08 117.62 -53.40
CA ASN A 1012 -2.82 116.55 -52.76
C ASN A 1012 -4.29 116.92 -52.55
N ALA A 1013 -4.60 118.18 -52.18
CA ALA A 1013 -5.97 118.66 -52.09
C ALA A 1013 -6.67 118.66 -53.47
N GLN A 1014 -5.98 119.13 -54.53
CA GLN A 1014 -6.49 119.06 -55.89
C GLN A 1014 -6.68 117.62 -56.38
N GLN A 1015 -5.76 116.70 -56.05
CA GLN A 1015 -5.89 115.27 -56.36
C GLN A 1015 -7.08 114.64 -55.63
N LYS A 1016 -7.34 115.03 -54.37
CA LYS A 1016 -8.45 114.51 -53.55
C LYS A 1016 -9.82 115.07 -53.98
N GLU A 1017 -9.84 116.27 -54.56
CA GLU A 1017 -11.02 116.87 -55.17
C GLU A 1017 -11.28 116.25 -56.57
N ALA A 1018 -10.23 116.03 -57.37
CA ALA A 1018 -10.31 115.32 -58.65
C ALA A 1018 -10.64 113.82 -58.53
N SER A 1019 -10.31 113.17 -57.41
CA SER A 1019 -10.64 111.75 -57.16
C SER A 1019 -12.05 111.51 -56.62
N ARG A 1020 -12.84 112.57 -56.34
CA ARG A 1020 -14.25 112.43 -55.94
C ARG A 1020 -15.22 112.40 -57.14
N ASP A 1021 -14.79 112.89 -58.30
CA ASP A 1021 -15.60 112.97 -59.54
C ASP A 1021 -15.31 111.82 -60.54
N ILE A 1022 -14.47 110.84 -60.18
CA ILE A 1022 -14.12 109.70 -61.05
C ILE A 1022 -14.46 108.40 -60.31
N GLY A 1023 -15.64 107.85 -60.61
CA GLY A 1023 -15.90 106.41 -60.46
C GLY A 1023 -16.79 106.01 -59.28
N ASN A 1024 -17.97 106.59 -59.20
CA ASN A 1024 -19.13 105.95 -58.59
C ASN A 1024 -20.10 105.59 -59.74
N GLU A 1025 -19.76 104.54 -60.51
CA GLU A 1025 -20.63 103.89 -61.50
C GLU A 1025 -20.39 102.38 -61.37
N GLU A 1026 -21.44 101.67 -60.93
CA GLU A 1026 -21.96 100.35 -61.39
C GLU A 1026 -20.95 99.21 -61.67
N GLU A 1027 -21.17 97.93 -61.36
CA GLU A 1027 -22.35 97.09 -61.13
C GLU A 1027 -21.76 95.71 -60.73
N ASP A 1028 -22.35 95.02 -59.75
CA ASP A 1028 -23.07 93.75 -59.93
C ASP A 1028 -22.30 92.49 -60.43
N GLU A 1029 -22.65 91.40 -59.75
CA GLU A 1029 -22.50 89.97 -60.08
C GLU A 1029 -21.19 89.19 -59.77
N ARG A 1030 -21.35 88.33 -58.75
CA ARG A 1030 -20.75 87.00 -58.45
C ARG A 1030 -19.61 86.88 -57.44
#